data_AF-A0A8B3GTB3-F1
#
_entry.id   AF-A0A8B3GTB3-F1
#
_cell.length_a   1.000
_cell.length_b   1.000
_cell.length_c   1.000
_cell.angle_alpha   90.00
_cell.angle_beta   90.00
_cell.angle_gamma   90.00
#
_symmetry.space_group_name_H-M   'P 1'
#
loop_
_entity.id
_entity.type
_entity.pdbx_description
1 polymer ?
#
loop_
_entity_poly.entity_id
_entity_poly.type
_entity_poly.pdbx_seq_one_letter_code
_entity_poly.pdbx_strand_id
1 'polypeptide(L)'
;MLDSIDLNNIPLFVDNSSVELSDTNLIYGKNGTGKSTMVKAISHQINDAEHCIIFDGMERFIRPDKKLNAILLGTQNLEIEKNINDLVTLRGKLQAQLNVAKKAYDTYQDSFNDSIQRYQDFVWDNIYRHFQHNFPKDLRGWGGSKKSFTEKLKQLGTKELIEPSSLQSESDILSKRNLIKSGTKLAIFDDYTPKLNIGRLTKLMTNTLSNTATGELSRQIKTRKLESWVQQGKTYLSPNKPCPFCGQNITQDYYKFLENELSEIINSTYQKFQEDIKTEVEEIQQAQDQLQVWQEDTETLSSENGEGFKASVTKEVVTVNTTLKLLATTVISKKDNAQQSIPIDDSLDSLKLALEQLASKIKDVNERILENNRLVENSVKSEKELHNQILELMRIRCLKPDVQACQSEVRSFQSQLKASSEEKEDKQKEIAKLDYKIAKLRSQTQSEEEAVTRINHLLGLLGNKQFKLVCQTVNQGVSGYYAIEGENGIQRSVLELSTGEKNLIAFLYFFYLVEARISDAEPIVIVIDDPVTSNDDQSMFLIITLIQNLIFKAKNINADGNRKLQIIVLTHNSSFYINLKEWIKDPYTKKNHSFHLFATSHGSVIKKISNKKEDIINNYDELWQEAKFSFDENQKQTLWNQIRRILETYIKFNNYSESLEHTIRENIISAEDTEKKLIALQLVKIANVNSHSIDDLMQDLSPWSKEQIRDAFKFVMSILGGGEHFDSHWNETGN
;
A
#
# COMPACT_ATOMS: atom_id res chain seq x y z
N MET A 1 -38.04 13.85 -5.31
CA MET A 1 -39.49 14.15 -5.25
C MET A 1 -39.68 15.63 -5.48
N LEU A 2 -40.69 16.03 -6.25
CA LEU A 2 -40.88 17.42 -6.64
C LEU A 2 -42.18 17.95 -6.04
N ASP A 3 -42.12 18.74 -4.97
CA ASP A 3 -43.32 19.30 -4.34
C ASP A 3 -43.88 20.50 -5.15
N SER A 4 -43.02 21.18 -5.94
CA SER A 4 -43.43 22.20 -6.89
C SER A 4 -42.49 22.25 -8.10
N ILE A 5 -43.01 22.53 -9.29
CA ILE A 5 -42.22 22.79 -10.50
C ILE A 5 -42.01 24.30 -10.63
N ASP A 6 -40.76 24.74 -10.76
CA ASP A 6 -40.43 26.13 -11.14
C ASP A 6 -40.52 26.32 -12.66
N LEU A 7 -41.27 27.32 -13.11
CA LEU A 7 -41.49 27.61 -14.53
C LEU A 7 -41.06 29.04 -14.92
N ASN A 8 -40.53 29.83 -13.98
CA ASN A 8 -40.22 31.27 -14.16
C ASN A 8 -39.31 31.61 -15.36
N ASN A 9 -38.47 30.67 -15.80
CA ASN A 9 -37.51 30.85 -16.89
C ASN A 9 -37.89 30.12 -18.18
N ILE A 10 -39.14 29.68 -18.30
CA ILE A 10 -39.64 28.99 -19.49
C ILE A 10 -40.54 29.94 -20.27
N PRO A 11 -40.13 30.45 -21.44
CA PRO A 11 -40.87 31.48 -22.19
C PRO A 11 -42.32 31.10 -22.54
N LEU A 12 -42.65 29.82 -22.49
CA LEU A 12 -44.00 29.32 -22.75
C LEU A 12 -44.96 29.51 -21.56
N PHE A 13 -44.49 29.53 -20.31
CA PHE A 13 -45.35 29.58 -19.11
C PHE A 13 -45.25 30.94 -18.40
N VAL A 14 -45.62 32.01 -19.10
CA VAL A 14 -45.47 33.41 -18.63
C VAL A 14 -46.36 33.72 -17.43
N ASP A 15 -47.57 33.16 -17.40
CA ASP A 15 -48.57 33.44 -16.36
C ASP A 15 -48.52 32.47 -15.16
N ASN A 16 -47.62 31.48 -15.21
CA ASN A 16 -47.46 30.48 -14.16
C ASN A 16 -46.00 30.42 -13.71
N SER A 17 -45.66 31.14 -12.63
CA SER A 17 -44.31 31.12 -12.05
C SER A 17 -43.91 29.75 -11.48
N SER A 18 -44.87 29.05 -10.89
CA SER A 18 -44.67 27.74 -10.25
C SER A 18 -45.96 26.93 -10.16
N VAL A 19 -45.85 25.60 -10.18
CA VAL A 19 -46.99 24.68 -10.03
C VAL A 19 -46.75 23.71 -8.87
N GLU A 20 -47.62 23.71 -7.86
CA GLU A 20 -47.56 22.76 -6.75
C GLU A 20 -48.03 21.37 -7.16
N LEU A 21 -47.19 20.37 -6.96
CA LEU A 21 -47.49 18.97 -7.24
C LEU A 21 -47.85 18.21 -5.96
N SER A 22 -48.54 17.10 -6.13
CA SER A 22 -48.84 16.12 -5.08
C SER A 22 -48.23 14.75 -5.42
N ASP A 23 -48.65 13.70 -4.72
CA ASP A 23 -48.20 12.33 -4.98
C ASP A 23 -48.65 11.84 -6.36
N THR A 24 -49.87 12.18 -6.78
CA THR A 24 -50.41 11.85 -8.12
C THR A 24 -50.88 13.12 -8.82
N ASN A 25 -50.37 13.37 -10.03
CA ASN A 25 -50.69 14.56 -10.81
C ASN A 25 -51.19 14.14 -12.19
N LEU A 26 -52.45 14.46 -12.50
CA LEU A 26 -53.03 14.24 -13.82
C LEU A 26 -53.10 15.57 -14.56
N ILE A 27 -52.56 15.60 -15.77
CA ILE A 27 -52.38 16.82 -16.54
C ILE A 27 -52.99 16.61 -17.92
N TYR A 28 -54.05 17.34 -18.22
CA TYR A 28 -54.72 17.32 -19.50
C TYR A 28 -54.37 18.56 -20.31
N GLY A 29 -54.10 18.42 -21.61
CA GLY A 29 -53.94 19.58 -22.49
C GLY A 29 -53.80 19.21 -23.96
N LYS A 30 -54.42 19.98 -24.84
CA LYS A 30 -54.32 19.77 -26.30
C LYS A 30 -52.87 19.86 -26.81
N ASN A 31 -52.65 19.43 -28.04
CA ASN A 31 -51.34 19.57 -28.67
C ASN A 31 -50.92 21.05 -28.75
N GLY A 32 -49.63 21.31 -28.54
CA GLY A 32 -49.09 22.68 -28.52
C GLY A 32 -49.23 23.44 -27.19
N THR A 33 -49.90 22.90 -26.18
CA THR A 33 -50.10 23.57 -24.87
C THR A 33 -48.91 23.49 -23.92
N GLY A 34 -47.79 22.84 -24.29
CA GLY A 34 -46.56 22.83 -23.50
C GLY A 34 -46.31 21.62 -22.62
N LYS A 35 -47.09 20.53 -22.73
CA LYS A 35 -46.90 19.26 -21.98
C LYS A 35 -45.45 18.77 -22.00
N SER A 36 -44.87 18.54 -23.18
CA SER A 36 -43.49 18.06 -23.29
C SER A 36 -42.45 19.09 -22.81
N THR A 37 -42.76 20.39 -22.86
CA THR A 37 -41.93 21.43 -22.24
C THR A 37 -41.94 21.31 -20.72
N MET A 38 -43.11 21.05 -20.12
CA MET A 38 -43.26 20.79 -18.69
C MET A 38 -42.52 19.51 -18.26
N VAL A 39 -42.57 18.45 -19.07
CA VAL A 39 -41.81 17.20 -18.82
C VAL A 39 -40.30 17.45 -18.83
N LYS A 40 -39.80 18.26 -19.79
CA LYS A 40 -38.39 18.68 -19.80
C LYS A 40 -38.01 19.49 -18.56
N ALA A 41 -38.89 20.37 -18.09
CA ALA A 41 -38.68 21.13 -16.87
C ALA A 41 -38.59 20.24 -15.63
N ILE A 42 -39.50 19.26 -15.51
CA ILE A 42 -39.48 18.25 -14.43
C ILE A 42 -38.18 17.46 -14.45
N SER A 43 -37.78 16.95 -15.63
CA SER A 43 -36.53 16.20 -15.81
C SER A 43 -35.31 17.01 -15.38
N HIS A 44 -35.23 18.27 -15.81
CA HIS A 44 -34.10 19.15 -15.50
C HIS A 44 -34.01 19.51 -14.01
N GLN A 45 -35.14 19.72 -13.34
CA GLN A 45 -35.17 20.07 -11.91
C GLN A 45 -34.86 18.88 -11.00
N ILE A 46 -35.25 17.66 -11.39
CA ILE A 46 -34.90 16.47 -10.62
C ILE A 46 -33.43 16.12 -10.82
N ASN A 47 -32.90 16.27 -12.04
CA ASN A 47 -31.50 16.04 -12.41
C ASN A 47 -30.91 14.71 -11.88
N ASP A 48 -31.75 13.68 -11.82
CA ASP A 48 -31.40 12.37 -11.27
C ASP A 48 -32.08 11.30 -12.13
N ALA A 49 -31.29 10.69 -13.01
CA ALA A 49 -31.76 9.65 -13.92
C ALA A 49 -32.01 8.30 -13.22
N GLU A 50 -31.51 8.10 -12.01
CA GLU A 50 -31.76 6.89 -11.23
C GLU A 50 -33.11 6.95 -10.51
N HIS A 51 -33.51 8.15 -10.06
CA HIS A 51 -34.75 8.39 -9.31
C HIS A 51 -35.85 9.11 -10.12
N CYS A 52 -35.66 9.33 -11.42
CA CYS A 52 -36.66 9.87 -12.35
C CYS A 52 -36.78 9.02 -13.61
N ILE A 53 -37.92 8.37 -13.80
CA ILE A 53 -38.21 7.57 -15.00
C ILE A 53 -39.27 8.30 -15.84
N ILE A 54 -38.96 8.53 -17.11
CA ILE A 54 -39.79 9.32 -18.01
C ILE A 54 -40.15 8.50 -19.24
N PHE A 55 -41.44 8.38 -19.53
CA PHE A 55 -41.95 7.98 -20.84
C PHE A 55 -42.29 9.24 -21.64
N ASP A 56 -41.55 9.50 -22.71
CA ASP A 56 -41.70 10.66 -23.61
C ASP A 56 -41.88 10.25 -25.08
N GLY A 57 -42.39 9.03 -25.30
CA GLY A 57 -42.64 8.44 -26.61
C GLY A 57 -41.82 7.18 -26.88
N MET A 58 -42.13 6.53 -28.00
CA MET A 58 -41.62 5.20 -28.32
C MET A 58 -40.11 5.14 -28.68
N GLU A 59 -39.56 6.22 -29.24
CA GLU A 59 -38.19 6.24 -29.82
C GLU A 59 -37.07 5.96 -28.81
N ARG A 60 -37.33 6.25 -27.52
CA ARG A 60 -36.38 6.02 -26.43
C ARG A 60 -36.28 4.55 -26.04
N PHE A 61 -37.35 3.78 -26.24
CA PHE A 61 -37.47 2.41 -25.71
C PHE A 61 -37.32 1.35 -26.79
N ILE A 62 -37.69 1.67 -28.03
CA ILE A 62 -37.63 0.72 -29.15
C ILE A 62 -36.95 1.32 -30.37
N ARG A 63 -36.12 0.52 -31.05
CA ARG A 63 -35.56 0.87 -32.36
C ARG A 63 -35.78 -0.26 -33.35
N PRO A 64 -36.52 -0.05 -34.46
CA PRO A 64 -36.68 -1.08 -35.48
C PRO A 64 -35.41 -1.21 -36.32
N ASP A 65 -34.88 -2.43 -36.44
CA ASP A 65 -33.76 -2.76 -37.34
C ASP A 65 -34.29 -3.45 -38.60
N LYS A 66 -34.20 -2.74 -39.73
CA LYS A 66 -34.67 -3.21 -41.03
C LYS A 66 -33.86 -4.40 -41.58
N LYS A 67 -32.56 -4.49 -41.25
CA LYS A 67 -31.68 -5.54 -41.75
C LYS A 67 -31.91 -6.85 -41.00
N LEU A 68 -32.12 -6.75 -39.70
CA LEU A 68 -32.37 -7.91 -38.84
C LEU A 68 -33.86 -8.29 -38.79
N ASN A 69 -34.76 -7.45 -39.29
CA ASN A 69 -36.22 -7.63 -39.13
C ASN A 69 -36.60 -7.90 -37.65
N ALA A 70 -36.04 -7.07 -36.76
CA ALA A 70 -36.20 -7.18 -35.31
C ALA A 70 -36.33 -5.80 -34.66
N ILE A 71 -36.92 -5.75 -33.46
CA ILE A 71 -36.93 -4.58 -32.60
C ILE A 71 -35.81 -4.72 -31.59
N LEU A 72 -34.97 -3.70 -31.48
CA LEU A 72 -34.06 -3.52 -30.37
C LEU A 72 -34.84 -2.93 -29.19
N LEU A 73 -34.91 -3.66 -28.08
CA LEU A 73 -35.44 -3.14 -26.81
C LEU A 73 -34.30 -2.49 -26.02
N GLY A 74 -34.54 -1.27 -25.54
CA GLY A 74 -33.52 -0.49 -24.84
C GLY A 74 -32.45 0.08 -25.78
N THR A 75 -31.89 1.23 -25.44
CA THR A 75 -30.89 1.93 -26.28
C THR A 75 -29.44 1.42 -26.09
N GLN A 76 -29.21 0.42 -25.23
CA GLN A 76 -27.86 0.12 -24.72
C GLN A 76 -27.16 -1.13 -25.32
N ASN A 77 -27.80 -1.97 -26.14
CA ASN A 77 -27.23 -3.30 -26.45
C ASN A 77 -26.05 -3.35 -27.43
N LEU A 78 -26.03 -2.57 -28.51
CA LEU A 78 -24.91 -2.62 -29.46
C LEU A 78 -23.59 -2.12 -28.84
N GLU A 79 -23.66 -1.11 -27.98
CA GLU A 79 -22.49 -0.58 -27.29
C GLU A 79 -22.05 -1.48 -26.14
N ILE A 80 -23.00 -2.03 -25.36
CA ILE A 80 -22.69 -2.97 -24.27
C ILE A 80 -22.01 -4.23 -24.83
N GLU A 81 -22.51 -4.82 -25.92
CA GLU A 81 -21.95 -6.03 -26.48
C GLU A 81 -20.57 -5.80 -27.12
N LYS A 82 -20.39 -4.68 -27.83
CA LYS A 82 -19.08 -4.25 -28.33
C LYS A 82 -18.09 -4.05 -27.18
N ASN A 83 -18.52 -3.38 -26.10
CA ASN A 83 -17.71 -3.17 -24.92
C ASN A 83 -17.36 -4.49 -24.22
N ILE A 84 -18.29 -5.45 -24.14
CA ILE A 84 -18.01 -6.80 -23.61
C ILE A 84 -16.95 -7.49 -24.47
N ASN A 85 -17.08 -7.49 -25.80
CA ASN A 85 -16.13 -8.14 -26.70
C ASN A 85 -14.72 -7.50 -26.64
N ASP A 86 -14.65 -6.17 -26.56
CA ASP A 86 -13.40 -5.45 -26.38
C ASP A 86 -12.74 -5.78 -25.03
N LEU A 87 -13.53 -5.81 -23.95
CA LEU A 87 -13.05 -6.18 -22.60
C LEU A 87 -12.61 -7.64 -22.52
N VAL A 88 -13.32 -8.57 -23.17
CA VAL A 88 -12.93 -10.00 -23.24
C VAL A 88 -11.63 -10.17 -24.01
N THR A 89 -11.46 -9.45 -25.13
CA THR A 89 -10.21 -9.46 -25.90
C THR A 89 -9.04 -8.92 -25.09
N LEU A 90 -9.24 -7.80 -24.38
CA LEU A 90 -8.23 -7.22 -23.50
C LEU A 90 -7.88 -8.15 -22.34
N ARG A 91 -8.88 -8.78 -21.72
CA ARG A 91 -8.71 -9.80 -20.68
C ARG A 91 -7.88 -10.97 -21.20
N GLY A 92 -8.12 -11.44 -22.41
CA GLY A 92 -7.33 -12.51 -23.05
C GLY A 92 -5.84 -12.14 -23.19
N LYS A 93 -5.54 -10.91 -23.62
CA LYS A 93 -4.15 -10.40 -23.69
C LYS A 93 -3.49 -10.32 -22.31
N LEU A 94 -4.20 -9.79 -21.32
CA LEU A 94 -3.70 -9.70 -19.94
C LEU A 94 -3.50 -11.09 -19.31
N GLN A 95 -4.37 -12.06 -19.62
CA GLN A 95 -4.22 -13.44 -19.16
C GLN A 95 -2.95 -14.09 -19.74
N ALA A 96 -2.63 -13.83 -21.00
CA ALA A 96 -1.38 -14.30 -21.60
C ALA A 96 -0.16 -13.69 -20.91
N GLN A 97 -0.19 -12.37 -20.63
CA GLN A 97 0.88 -11.70 -19.87
C GLN A 97 1.01 -12.23 -18.44
N LEU A 98 -0.10 -12.50 -17.75
CA LEU A 98 -0.08 -13.10 -16.41
C LEU A 98 0.57 -14.48 -16.43
N ASN A 99 0.34 -15.28 -17.47
CA ASN A 99 0.98 -16.59 -17.60
C ASN A 99 2.50 -16.47 -17.80
N VAL A 100 2.95 -15.46 -18.54
CA VAL A 100 4.39 -15.14 -18.69
C VAL A 100 4.98 -14.70 -17.34
N ALA A 101 4.30 -13.78 -16.63
CA ALA A 101 4.74 -13.31 -15.32
C ALA A 101 4.79 -14.45 -14.27
N LYS A 102 3.83 -15.39 -14.31
CA LYS A 102 3.87 -16.59 -13.45
C LYS A 102 5.09 -17.46 -13.73
N LYS A 103 5.40 -17.74 -15.01
CA LYS A 103 6.60 -18.51 -15.37
C LYS A 103 7.89 -17.80 -14.93
N ALA A 104 7.95 -16.48 -15.10
CA ALA A 104 9.08 -15.68 -14.64
C ALA A 104 9.22 -15.76 -13.11
N TYR A 105 8.12 -15.61 -12.37
CA TYR A 105 8.07 -15.75 -10.92
C TYR A 105 8.61 -17.12 -10.48
N ASP A 106 8.12 -18.21 -11.08
CA ASP A 106 8.55 -19.57 -10.74
C ASP A 106 10.06 -19.74 -10.99
N THR A 107 10.57 -19.20 -12.11
CA THR A 107 12.01 -19.21 -12.43
C THR A 107 12.84 -18.43 -11.41
N TYR A 108 12.38 -17.25 -11.00
CA TYR A 108 13.05 -16.45 -9.96
C TYR A 108 12.94 -17.09 -8.58
N GLN A 109 11.85 -17.78 -8.28
CA GLN A 109 11.65 -18.50 -7.03
C GLN A 109 12.64 -19.66 -6.91
N ASP A 110 12.81 -20.43 -7.98
CA ASP A 110 13.80 -21.52 -8.05
C ASP A 110 15.22 -20.96 -7.91
N SER A 111 15.56 -19.92 -8.68
CA SER A 111 16.87 -19.26 -8.60
C SER A 111 17.18 -18.68 -7.21
N PHE A 112 16.17 -18.12 -6.55
CA PHE A 112 16.27 -17.61 -5.18
C PHE A 112 16.51 -18.74 -4.19
N ASN A 113 15.75 -19.84 -4.28
CA ASN A 113 15.92 -21.01 -3.42
C ASN A 113 17.32 -21.62 -3.59
N ASP A 114 17.79 -21.76 -4.83
CA ASP A 114 19.14 -22.25 -5.15
C ASP A 114 20.23 -21.34 -4.59
N SER A 115 20.06 -20.01 -4.69
CA SER A 115 21.02 -19.05 -4.13
C SER A 115 21.08 -19.12 -2.59
N ILE A 116 19.93 -19.33 -1.93
CA ILE A 116 19.87 -19.55 -0.48
C ILE A 116 20.59 -20.84 -0.12
N GLN A 117 20.35 -21.92 -0.84
CA GLN A 117 20.99 -23.20 -0.58
C GLN A 117 22.51 -23.09 -0.75
N ARG A 118 22.98 -22.49 -1.86
CA ARG A 118 24.41 -22.22 -2.08
C ARG A 118 25.03 -21.39 -0.97
N TYR A 119 24.35 -20.33 -0.51
CA TYR A 119 24.82 -19.52 0.61
C TYR A 119 24.90 -20.33 1.92
N GLN A 120 23.87 -21.12 2.23
CA GLN A 120 23.84 -21.97 3.42
C GLN A 120 24.94 -23.04 3.38
N ASP A 121 25.15 -23.66 2.23
CA ASP A 121 26.21 -24.65 2.00
C ASP A 121 27.59 -24.01 2.15
N PHE A 122 27.82 -22.84 1.56
CA PHE A 122 29.08 -22.12 1.65
C PHE A 122 29.42 -21.75 3.09
N VAL A 123 28.46 -21.17 3.83
CA VAL A 123 28.63 -20.78 5.23
C VAL A 123 28.84 -22.00 6.13
N TRP A 124 28.14 -23.11 5.87
CA TRP A 124 28.34 -24.35 6.61
C TRP A 124 29.75 -24.92 6.39
N ASP A 125 30.19 -24.99 5.15
CA ASP A 125 31.44 -25.65 4.81
C ASP A 125 32.67 -24.80 5.20
N ASN A 126 32.59 -23.47 5.04
CA ASN A 126 33.73 -22.57 5.25
C ASN A 126 33.78 -21.90 6.63
N ILE A 127 32.66 -21.83 7.35
CA ILE A 127 32.57 -21.21 8.67
C ILE A 127 32.21 -22.26 9.71
N TYR A 128 31.05 -22.91 9.62
CA TYR A 128 30.61 -23.86 10.65
C TYR A 128 31.64 -24.97 10.87
N ARG A 129 32.06 -25.68 9.81
CA ARG A 129 33.02 -26.81 9.96
C ARG A 129 34.36 -26.36 10.56
N HIS A 130 34.88 -25.21 10.15
CA HIS A 130 36.14 -24.65 10.69
C HIS A 130 36.03 -24.41 12.19
N PHE A 131 35.01 -23.67 12.63
CA PHE A 131 34.85 -23.35 14.05
C PHE A 131 34.35 -24.53 14.87
N GLN A 132 33.56 -25.45 14.31
CA GLN A 132 33.13 -26.67 14.99
C GLN A 132 34.33 -27.58 15.29
N HIS A 133 35.30 -27.65 14.37
CA HIS A 133 36.54 -28.40 14.57
C HIS A 133 37.42 -27.78 15.67
N ASN A 134 37.64 -26.46 15.61
CA ASN A 134 38.55 -25.77 16.52
C ASN A 134 37.91 -25.41 17.87
N PHE A 135 36.60 -25.16 17.91
CA PHE A 135 35.85 -24.61 19.05
C PHE A 135 34.50 -25.33 19.27
N PRO A 136 34.48 -26.67 19.47
CA PRO A 136 33.24 -27.45 19.52
C PRO A 136 32.31 -27.09 20.69
N LYS A 137 32.85 -26.55 21.79
CA LYS A 137 32.06 -26.13 22.95
C LYS A 137 31.20 -24.90 22.65
N ASP A 138 31.74 -23.93 21.89
CA ASP A 138 31.06 -22.68 21.54
C ASP A 138 29.92 -22.88 20.56
N LEU A 139 30.08 -23.87 19.68
CA LEU A 139 29.09 -24.20 18.67
C LEU A 139 28.07 -25.24 19.16
N ARG A 140 28.06 -25.57 20.47
CA ARG A 140 27.03 -26.44 21.04
C ARG A 140 25.65 -25.82 20.82
N GLY A 141 24.78 -26.54 20.12
CA GLY A 141 23.44 -26.08 19.75
C GLY A 141 23.38 -25.19 18.49
N TRP A 142 24.50 -24.89 17.83
CA TRP A 142 24.52 -24.12 16.58
C TRP A 142 24.30 -25.00 15.33
N GLY A 143 24.56 -26.31 15.42
CA GLY A 143 24.57 -27.26 14.30
C GLY A 143 23.26 -27.99 13.97
N GLY A 144 22.09 -27.46 14.32
CA GLY A 144 20.82 -28.15 14.07
C GLY A 144 20.52 -28.38 12.58
N SER A 145 20.81 -27.39 11.75
CA SER A 145 20.74 -27.47 10.28
C SER A 145 21.53 -26.32 9.65
N LYS A 146 21.87 -26.43 8.36
CA LYS A 146 22.55 -25.35 7.60
C LYS A 146 21.76 -24.05 7.64
N LYS A 147 20.43 -24.15 7.53
CA LYS A 147 19.49 -23.03 7.67
C LYS A 147 19.57 -22.38 9.06
N SER A 148 19.43 -23.19 10.11
CA SER A 148 19.45 -22.68 11.50
C SER A 148 20.77 -21.99 11.84
N PHE A 149 21.90 -22.55 11.40
CA PHE A 149 23.20 -21.92 11.60
C PHE A 149 23.30 -20.56 10.90
N THR A 150 22.86 -20.49 9.64
CA THR A 150 22.88 -19.27 8.84
C THR A 150 21.99 -18.17 9.45
N GLU A 151 20.82 -18.53 10.00
CA GLU A 151 19.94 -17.59 10.72
C GLU A 151 20.59 -17.07 12.01
N LYS A 152 21.23 -17.94 12.80
CA LYS A 152 21.96 -17.52 14.01
C LYS A 152 23.13 -16.58 13.68
N LEU A 153 23.86 -16.84 12.59
CA LEU A 153 24.91 -15.95 12.09
C LEU A 153 24.36 -14.58 11.68
N LYS A 154 23.19 -14.52 11.03
CA LYS A 154 22.55 -13.23 10.72
C LYS A 154 22.19 -12.44 11.99
N GLN A 155 21.71 -13.12 13.03
CA GLN A 155 21.41 -12.49 14.33
C GLN A 155 22.67 -12.00 15.06
N LEU A 156 23.84 -12.61 14.82
CA LEU A 156 25.11 -12.06 15.32
C LEU A 156 25.48 -10.74 14.64
N GLY A 157 25.10 -10.57 13.37
CA GLY A 157 25.30 -9.36 12.58
C GLY A 157 24.64 -8.10 13.15
N THR A 158 23.68 -8.23 14.07
CA THR A 158 22.92 -7.12 14.66
C THR A 158 23.37 -6.72 16.06
N LYS A 159 24.42 -7.36 16.62
CA LYS A 159 24.97 -7.04 17.95
C LYS A 159 26.10 -6.02 17.86
N GLU A 160 26.38 -5.33 18.96
CA GLU A 160 27.53 -4.42 19.08
C GLU A 160 28.84 -5.13 18.70
N LEU A 161 29.66 -4.42 17.92
CA LEU A 161 30.93 -4.93 17.40
C LEU A 161 31.99 -4.90 18.51
N ILE A 162 32.85 -5.90 18.55
CA ILE A 162 34.08 -5.83 19.34
C ILE A 162 35.09 -5.02 18.53
N GLU A 163 35.75 -4.05 19.17
CA GLU A 163 36.78 -3.23 18.54
C GLU A 163 37.91 -4.11 17.95
N PRO A 164 38.34 -3.93 16.68
CA PRO A 164 39.32 -4.80 16.04
C PRO A 164 40.65 -4.91 16.80
N SER A 165 41.05 -3.85 17.51
CA SER A 165 42.26 -3.82 18.34
C SER A 165 42.19 -4.71 19.58
N SER A 166 41.00 -5.11 19.99
CA SER A 166 40.75 -5.99 21.15
C SER A 166 40.50 -7.46 20.76
N LEU A 167 40.45 -7.75 19.46
CA LEU A 167 40.18 -9.09 18.93
C LEU A 167 41.42 -9.98 19.03
N GLN A 168 41.28 -11.14 19.67
CA GLN A 168 42.37 -12.11 19.81
C GLN A 168 42.38 -13.12 18.66
N SER A 169 43.56 -13.67 18.36
CA SER A 169 43.68 -14.72 17.35
C SER A 169 43.08 -16.05 17.83
N GLU A 170 42.70 -16.93 16.89
CA GLU A 170 42.21 -18.28 17.23
C GLU A 170 43.22 -19.06 18.10
N SER A 171 44.53 -18.90 17.84
CA SER A 171 45.60 -19.51 18.65
C SER A 171 45.67 -18.95 20.06
N ASP A 172 45.50 -17.63 20.24
CA ASP A 172 45.53 -17.02 21.57
C ASP A 172 44.33 -17.47 22.41
N ILE A 173 43.14 -17.56 21.80
CA ILE A 173 41.93 -18.03 22.47
C ILE A 173 42.10 -19.49 22.92
N LEU A 174 42.63 -20.36 22.06
CA LEU A 174 42.91 -21.75 22.41
C LEU A 174 43.93 -21.86 23.54
N SER A 175 45.01 -21.07 23.48
CA SER A 175 46.03 -21.01 24.53
C SER A 175 45.41 -20.62 25.88
N LYS A 176 44.66 -19.50 25.93
CA LYS A 176 44.00 -19.03 27.15
C LYS A 176 42.99 -20.03 27.71
N ARG A 177 42.28 -20.78 26.86
CA ARG A 177 41.37 -21.82 27.32
C ARG A 177 42.07 -23.04 27.88
N ASN A 178 43.20 -23.44 27.29
CA ASN A 178 44.00 -24.52 27.85
C ASN A 178 44.50 -24.15 29.25
N LEU A 179 44.89 -22.88 29.45
CA LEU A 179 45.23 -22.35 30.78
C LEU A 179 44.05 -22.34 31.75
N ILE A 180 42.88 -21.86 31.35
CA ILE A 180 41.68 -21.89 32.21
C ILE A 180 41.31 -23.34 32.57
N LYS A 181 41.42 -24.27 31.62
CA LYS A 181 41.08 -25.68 31.80
C LYS A 181 42.05 -26.42 32.72
N SER A 182 43.34 -26.07 32.72
CA SER A 182 44.28 -26.68 33.66
C SER A 182 43.94 -26.32 35.10
N GLY A 183 43.37 -25.13 35.32
CA GLY A 183 42.98 -24.65 36.65
C GLY A 183 44.16 -24.35 37.57
N THR A 184 45.39 -24.52 37.07
CA THR A 184 46.61 -24.38 37.83
C THR A 184 47.02 -22.92 37.88
N LYS A 185 47.11 -22.34 39.08
CA LYS A 185 47.79 -21.07 39.29
C LYS A 185 49.30 -21.32 39.30
N LEU A 186 50.04 -20.55 38.52
CA LEU A 186 51.50 -20.66 38.46
C LEU A 186 52.13 -19.79 39.55
N ALA A 187 53.18 -20.28 40.19
CA ALA A 187 53.97 -19.48 41.13
C ALA A 187 54.79 -18.43 40.38
N ILE A 188 55.01 -17.26 41.00
CA ILE A 188 55.93 -16.24 40.47
C ILE A 188 57.37 -16.62 40.82
N PHE A 189 58.32 -16.18 40.00
CA PHE A 189 59.75 -16.40 40.21
C PHE A 189 60.35 -15.33 41.11
N ASP A 190 61.25 -15.75 42.00
CA ASP A 190 62.02 -14.85 42.87
C ASP A 190 63.13 -14.13 42.10
N ASP A 191 63.47 -12.92 42.53
CA ASP A 191 64.56 -12.14 41.96
C ASP A 191 65.93 -12.69 42.39
N TYR A 192 66.98 -12.48 41.58
CA TYR A 192 68.35 -12.89 41.89
C TYR A 192 69.23 -11.67 42.20
N THR A 193 69.83 -11.65 43.39
CA THR A 193 70.81 -10.64 43.79
C THR A 193 72.05 -11.31 44.38
N PRO A 194 73.24 -11.16 43.78
CA PRO A 194 74.46 -11.76 44.31
C PRO A 194 74.91 -11.07 45.59
N LYS A 195 75.34 -11.86 46.59
CA LYS A 195 75.88 -11.34 47.85
C LYS A 195 77.38 -11.06 47.70
N LEU A 196 77.73 -9.94 47.07
CA LEU A 196 79.13 -9.50 46.91
C LEU A 196 79.41 -8.24 47.72
N ASN A 197 80.52 -8.21 48.45
CA ASN A 197 80.97 -7.00 49.13
C ASN A 197 81.78 -6.11 48.18
N ILE A 198 81.08 -5.32 47.36
CA ILE A 198 81.69 -4.44 46.36
C ILE A 198 82.71 -3.48 46.98
N GLY A 199 82.44 -2.96 48.19
CA GLY A 199 83.36 -2.05 48.87
C GLY A 199 84.69 -2.71 49.26
N ARG A 200 84.65 -3.96 49.74
CA ARG A 200 85.85 -4.73 50.08
C ARG A 200 86.63 -5.11 48.82
N LEU A 201 85.93 -5.55 47.78
CA LEU A 201 86.51 -5.91 46.48
C LEU A 201 87.22 -4.73 45.81
N THR A 202 86.58 -3.56 45.69
CA THR A 202 87.19 -2.36 45.10
C THR A 202 88.39 -1.90 45.92
N LYS A 203 88.32 -2.00 47.26
CA LYS A 203 89.45 -1.66 48.14
C LYS A 203 90.64 -2.60 47.91
N LEU A 204 90.41 -3.90 47.77
CA LEU A 204 91.48 -4.86 47.47
C LEU A 204 92.14 -4.56 46.12
N MET A 205 91.33 -4.28 45.09
CA MET A 205 91.80 -4.08 43.73
C MET A 205 92.55 -2.75 43.53
N THR A 206 92.21 -1.73 44.32
CA THR A 206 92.92 -0.44 44.34
C THR A 206 94.11 -0.41 45.29
N ASN A 207 94.12 -1.25 46.33
CA ASN A 207 95.25 -1.34 47.25
C ASN A 207 96.53 -1.77 46.51
N THR A 208 97.64 -1.12 46.82
CA THR A 208 98.96 -1.47 46.29
C THR A 208 99.85 -1.90 47.44
N LEU A 209 100.44 -3.09 47.32
CA LEU A 209 101.35 -3.60 48.32
C LEU A 209 102.62 -2.75 48.35
N SER A 210 102.80 -1.95 49.40
CA SER A 210 104.04 -1.23 49.66
C SER A 210 104.91 -2.01 50.63
N ASN A 211 106.06 -2.49 50.18
CA ASN A 211 107.05 -3.11 51.06
C ASN A 211 107.69 -2.07 52.00
N THR A 212 107.76 -2.38 53.30
CA THR A 212 108.36 -1.56 54.37
C THR A 212 109.83 -1.91 54.67
N ALA A 213 110.39 -2.92 54.00
CA ALA A 213 111.76 -3.37 54.21
C ALA A 213 112.81 -2.30 53.86
N THR A 214 113.84 -2.16 54.71
CA THR A 214 114.85 -1.08 54.63
C THR A 214 116.17 -1.49 53.97
N GLY A 215 116.40 -2.79 53.78
CA GLY A 215 117.63 -3.35 53.19
C GLY A 215 117.86 -2.95 51.72
N GLU A 216 119.12 -2.95 51.28
CA GLU A 216 119.52 -2.53 49.93
C GLU A 216 118.93 -3.45 48.84
N LEU A 217 118.92 -4.77 49.07
CA LEU A 217 118.29 -5.73 48.16
C LEU A 217 116.78 -5.49 48.08
N SER A 218 116.14 -5.24 49.22
CA SER A 218 114.72 -4.89 49.30
C SER A 218 114.37 -3.60 48.54
N ARG A 219 115.23 -2.56 48.61
CA ARG A 219 115.05 -1.33 47.81
C ARG A 219 115.13 -1.58 46.32
N GLN A 220 116.06 -2.43 45.88
CA GLN A 220 116.21 -2.77 44.47
C GLN A 220 115.04 -3.59 43.93
N ILE A 221 114.52 -4.53 44.74
CA ILE A 221 113.33 -5.32 44.42
C ILE A 221 112.11 -4.39 44.32
N LYS A 222 111.95 -3.48 45.28
CA LYS A 222 110.86 -2.48 45.30
C LYS A 222 110.91 -1.52 44.12
N THR A 223 112.08 -0.99 43.79
CA THR A 223 112.26 -0.05 42.66
C THR A 223 111.88 -0.69 41.34
N ARG A 224 112.18 -1.99 41.19
CA ARG A 224 111.88 -2.77 39.98
C ARG A 224 110.53 -3.50 40.03
N LYS A 225 109.77 -3.37 41.12
CA LYS A 225 108.48 -4.03 41.37
C LYS A 225 108.55 -5.56 41.22
N LEU A 226 109.60 -6.17 41.77
CA LEU A 226 109.89 -7.60 41.60
C LEU A 226 109.38 -8.49 42.74
N GLU A 227 108.57 -8.00 43.68
CA GLU A 227 108.20 -8.74 44.89
C GLU A 227 107.51 -10.09 44.58
N SER A 228 106.59 -10.12 43.61
CA SER A 228 105.92 -11.36 43.19
C SER A 228 106.91 -12.35 42.54
N TRP A 229 107.79 -11.85 41.66
CA TRP A 229 108.85 -12.65 41.04
C TRP A 229 109.83 -13.21 42.08
N VAL A 230 110.20 -12.41 43.06
CA VAL A 230 111.09 -12.78 44.16
C VAL A 230 110.44 -13.85 45.03
N GLN A 231 109.14 -13.76 45.30
CA GLN A 231 108.43 -14.77 46.06
C GLN A 231 108.36 -16.11 45.34
N GLN A 232 108.03 -16.09 44.04
CA GLN A 232 108.08 -17.29 43.22
C GLN A 232 109.51 -17.83 43.12
N GLY A 233 110.50 -16.94 43.03
CA GLY A 233 111.90 -17.30 42.90
C GLY A 233 112.52 -17.89 44.17
N LYS A 234 112.11 -17.42 45.35
CA LYS A 234 112.64 -17.83 46.66
C LYS A 234 112.55 -19.34 46.86
N THR A 235 111.46 -19.97 46.41
CA THR A 235 111.25 -21.42 46.59
C THR A 235 112.26 -22.27 45.82
N TYR A 236 112.99 -21.69 44.86
CA TYR A 236 114.00 -22.38 44.07
C TYR A 236 115.44 -22.15 44.58
N LEU A 237 115.63 -21.34 45.63
CA LEU A 237 116.94 -21.10 46.23
C LEU A 237 117.28 -22.20 47.25
N SER A 238 118.54 -22.62 47.32
CA SER A 238 119.01 -23.62 48.30
C SER A 238 120.47 -23.39 48.70
N PRO A 239 120.85 -23.64 49.97
CA PRO A 239 122.23 -23.48 50.42
C PRO A 239 123.17 -24.48 49.74
N ASN A 240 124.40 -24.04 49.44
CA ASN A 240 125.48 -24.80 48.79
C ASN A 240 125.11 -25.37 47.41
N LYS A 241 124.22 -24.69 46.68
CA LYS A 241 123.86 -24.99 45.29
C LYS A 241 124.07 -23.75 44.41
N PRO A 242 124.36 -23.92 43.10
CA PRO A 242 124.31 -22.83 42.14
C PRO A 242 122.93 -22.17 42.12
N CYS A 243 122.90 -20.84 42.15
CA CYS A 243 121.68 -20.06 42.00
C CYS A 243 121.05 -20.34 40.64
N PRO A 244 119.76 -20.72 40.56
CA PRO A 244 119.10 -21.00 39.28
C PRO A 244 118.95 -19.77 38.38
N PHE A 245 119.14 -18.55 38.91
CA PHE A 245 118.99 -17.31 38.17
C PHE A 245 120.31 -16.78 37.58
N CYS A 246 121.43 -16.89 38.32
CA CYS A 246 122.72 -16.34 37.88
C CYS A 246 123.87 -17.36 37.81
N GLY A 247 123.65 -18.62 38.21
CA GLY A 247 124.64 -19.70 38.18
C GLY A 247 125.74 -19.61 39.26
N GLN A 248 125.77 -18.55 40.08
CA GLN A 248 126.74 -18.41 41.16
C GLN A 248 126.42 -19.33 42.33
N ASN A 249 127.44 -19.93 42.95
CA ASN A 249 127.26 -20.84 44.09
C ASN A 249 126.79 -20.05 45.34
N ILE A 250 125.63 -20.43 45.90
CA ILE A 250 125.06 -19.78 47.09
C ILE A 250 125.68 -20.42 48.34
N THR A 251 126.63 -19.75 48.98
CA THR A 251 127.18 -20.22 50.27
C THR A 251 126.11 -20.21 51.35
N GLN A 252 126.29 -21.00 52.41
CA GLN A 252 125.32 -21.09 53.49
C GLN A 252 125.09 -19.75 54.22
N ASP A 253 126.13 -18.93 54.37
CA ASP A 253 126.02 -17.59 54.96
C ASP A 253 125.27 -16.62 54.06
N TYR A 254 125.51 -16.67 52.74
CA TYR A 254 124.79 -15.85 51.78
C TYR A 254 123.32 -16.28 51.64
N TYR A 255 123.04 -17.59 51.74
CA TYR A 255 121.66 -18.08 51.79
C TYR A 255 120.90 -17.54 53.01
N LYS A 256 121.52 -17.54 54.21
CA LYS A 256 120.89 -16.94 55.41
C LYS A 256 120.66 -15.45 55.25
N PHE A 257 121.60 -14.72 54.64
CA PHE A 257 121.42 -13.31 54.30
C PHE A 257 120.21 -13.11 53.38
N LEU A 258 120.13 -13.86 52.28
CA LEU A 258 118.99 -13.83 51.35
C LEU A 258 117.69 -14.23 52.06
N GLU A 259 117.70 -15.27 52.88
CA GLU A 259 116.51 -15.73 53.60
C GLU A 259 115.97 -14.64 54.54
N ASN A 260 116.84 -13.93 55.26
CA ASN A 260 116.45 -12.80 56.11
C ASN A 260 115.91 -11.64 55.28
N GLU A 261 116.66 -11.18 54.28
CA GLU A 261 116.24 -10.06 53.41
C GLU A 261 114.91 -10.37 52.70
N LEU A 262 114.75 -11.57 52.17
CA LEU A 262 113.54 -11.98 51.45
C LEU A 262 112.35 -12.22 52.39
N SER A 263 112.58 -12.54 53.67
CA SER A 263 111.50 -12.72 54.65
C SER A 263 110.91 -11.38 55.12
N GLU A 264 111.67 -10.28 55.07
CA GLU A 264 111.11 -8.93 55.28
C GLU A 264 110.16 -8.52 54.15
N ILE A 265 110.44 -8.97 52.92
CA ILE A 265 109.62 -8.74 51.72
C ILE A 265 108.36 -9.61 51.73
N ILE A 266 108.47 -10.89 52.11
CA ILE A 266 107.36 -11.86 52.20
C ILE A 266 106.89 -11.95 53.65
N ASN A 267 106.31 -10.85 54.14
CA ASN A 267 105.83 -10.72 55.51
C ASN A 267 104.33 -11.05 55.63
N SER A 268 103.78 -10.92 56.85
CA SER A 268 102.37 -11.14 57.16
C SER A 268 101.40 -10.27 56.33
N THR A 269 101.84 -9.11 55.83
CA THR A 269 101.03 -8.22 54.98
C THR A 269 100.82 -8.82 53.59
N TYR A 270 101.85 -9.46 53.01
CA TYR A 270 101.71 -10.14 51.73
C TYR A 270 100.85 -11.41 51.84
N GLN A 271 101.05 -12.20 52.91
CA GLN A 271 100.22 -13.39 53.15
C GLN A 271 98.75 -13.01 53.30
N LYS A 272 98.46 -11.98 54.11
CA LYS A 272 97.11 -11.43 54.26
C LYS A 272 96.51 -10.97 52.93
N PHE A 273 97.28 -10.32 52.07
CA PHE A 273 96.80 -9.92 50.75
C PHE A 273 96.44 -11.11 49.84
N GLN A 274 97.21 -12.19 49.88
CA GLN A 274 96.88 -13.42 49.14
C GLN A 274 95.60 -14.07 49.70
N GLU A 275 95.43 -14.07 51.02
CA GLU A 275 94.21 -14.53 51.68
C GLU A 275 93.00 -13.66 51.30
N ASP A 276 93.15 -12.33 51.30
CA ASP A 276 92.10 -11.40 50.90
C ASP A 276 91.67 -11.64 49.43
N ILE A 277 92.62 -11.82 48.50
CA ILE A 277 92.31 -12.22 47.10
C ILE A 277 91.55 -13.53 47.06
N LYS A 278 92.00 -14.54 47.80
CA LYS A 278 91.36 -15.85 47.84
C LYS A 278 89.92 -15.74 48.34
N THR A 279 89.68 -14.98 49.41
CA THR A 279 88.33 -14.76 49.96
C THR A 279 87.42 -14.05 48.95
N GLU A 280 87.89 -13.01 48.26
CA GLU A 280 87.06 -12.34 47.24
C GLU A 280 86.73 -13.25 46.05
N VAL A 281 87.68 -14.07 45.61
CA VAL A 281 87.45 -15.06 44.54
C VAL A 281 86.46 -16.13 44.99
N GLU A 282 86.57 -16.60 46.23
CA GLU A 282 85.62 -17.55 46.82
C GLU A 282 84.20 -16.96 46.90
N GLU A 283 84.04 -15.69 47.26
CA GLU A 283 82.74 -15.01 47.25
C GLU A 283 82.15 -14.85 45.85
N ILE A 284 82.97 -14.52 44.85
CA ILE A 284 82.52 -14.44 43.44
C ILE A 284 82.11 -15.83 42.94
N GLN A 285 82.86 -16.88 43.30
CA GLN A 285 82.49 -18.25 42.95
C GLN A 285 81.20 -18.67 43.64
N GLN A 286 81.02 -18.32 44.91
CA GLN A 286 79.77 -18.57 45.64
C GLN A 286 78.58 -17.87 44.97
N ALA A 287 78.76 -16.65 44.44
CA ALA A 287 77.72 -15.97 43.68
C ALA A 287 77.37 -16.73 42.38
N GLN A 288 78.36 -17.26 41.66
CA GLN A 288 78.11 -18.10 40.47
C GLN A 288 77.34 -19.39 40.84
N ASP A 289 77.74 -20.06 41.91
CA ASP A 289 77.08 -21.28 42.36
C ASP A 289 75.63 -20.98 42.79
N GLN A 290 75.39 -19.86 43.48
CA GLN A 290 74.04 -19.38 43.82
C GLN A 290 73.20 -19.05 42.58
N LEU A 291 73.81 -18.47 41.54
CA LEU A 291 73.11 -18.19 40.27
C LEU A 291 72.69 -19.50 39.59
N GLN A 292 73.56 -20.52 39.63
CA GLN A 292 73.24 -21.82 39.07
C GLN A 292 72.11 -22.51 39.84
N VAL A 293 72.16 -22.52 41.18
CA VAL A 293 71.07 -23.07 42.01
C VAL A 293 69.77 -22.33 41.75
N TRP A 294 69.81 -20.99 41.73
CA TRP A 294 68.63 -20.18 41.40
C TRP A 294 68.06 -20.53 40.02
N GLN A 295 68.93 -20.74 39.02
CA GLN A 295 68.51 -21.17 37.70
C GLN A 295 67.85 -22.55 37.74
N GLU A 296 68.42 -23.53 38.45
CA GLU A 296 67.88 -24.89 38.57
C GLU A 296 66.53 -24.94 39.32
N ASP A 297 66.40 -24.21 40.43
CA ASP A 297 65.15 -24.08 41.20
C ASP A 297 64.06 -23.49 40.31
N THR A 298 64.42 -22.44 39.58
CA THR A 298 63.52 -21.75 38.67
C THR A 298 63.15 -22.61 37.45
N GLU A 299 64.08 -23.41 36.93
CA GLU A 299 63.83 -24.36 35.85
C GLU A 299 62.85 -25.46 36.28
N THR A 300 63.01 -25.97 37.50
CA THR A 300 62.10 -26.96 38.10
C THR A 300 60.68 -26.39 38.19
N LEU A 301 60.54 -25.19 38.77
CA LEU A 301 59.27 -24.46 38.81
C LEU A 301 58.71 -24.21 37.40
N SER A 302 59.54 -23.88 36.41
CA SER A 302 59.09 -23.66 35.03
C SER A 302 58.57 -24.94 34.36
N SER A 303 59.19 -26.09 34.64
CA SER A 303 58.81 -27.39 34.07
C SER A 303 57.46 -27.87 34.60
N GLU A 304 57.17 -27.58 35.86
CA GLU A 304 55.85 -27.81 36.48
C GLU A 304 54.79 -26.85 35.92
N ASN A 305 55.21 -25.65 35.53
CA ASN A 305 54.33 -24.55 35.12
C ASN A 305 54.15 -24.40 33.59
N GLY A 306 54.85 -25.20 32.78
CA GLY A 306 54.67 -25.31 31.33
C GLY A 306 55.07 -24.08 30.50
N GLU A 307 55.63 -23.04 31.11
CA GLU A 307 56.13 -21.85 30.40
C GLU A 307 57.61 -21.98 30.06
N GLY A 308 57.98 -21.51 28.86
CA GLY A 308 59.36 -21.40 28.37
C GLY A 308 60.20 -20.35 29.11
N PHE A 309 60.08 -20.26 30.44
CA PHE A 309 60.85 -19.34 31.27
C PHE A 309 62.35 -19.56 31.10
N LYS A 310 62.80 -20.82 31.14
CA LYS A 310 64.20 -21.20 30.86
C LYS A 310 64.70 -20.52 29.58
N ALA A 311 64.01 -20.74 28.46
CA ALA A 311 64.36 -20.13 27.19
C ALA A 311 64.35 -18.58 27.22
N SER A 312 63.53 -18.00 28.09
CA SER A 312 63.34 -16.54 28.19
C SER A 312 64.43 -15.81 28.98
N VAL A 313 65.15 -16.47 29.89
CA VAL A 313 66.21 -15.85 30.73
C VAL A 313 67.61 -16.45 30.51
N THR A 314 67.74 -17.56 29.77
CA THR A 314 69.04 -18.25 29.56
C THR A 314 70.14 -17.28 29.13
N LYS A 315 69.82 -16.35 28.23
CA LYS A 315 70.79 -15.38 27.71
C LYS A 315 71.30 -14.46 28.82
N GLU A 316 70.39 -13.91 29.61
CA GLU A 316 70.69 -12.99 30.70
C GLU A 316 71.47 -13.71 31.81
N VAL A 317 71.09 -14.93 32.18
CA VAL A 317 71.82 -15.77 33.15
C VAL A 317 73.25 -16.08 32.68
N VAL A 318 73.42 -16.46 31.41
CA VAL A 318 74.76 -16.67 30.81
C VAL A 318 75.59 -15.39 30.85
N THR A 319 74.96 -14.23 30.65
CA THR A 319 75.63 -12.92 30.70
C THR A 319 76.11 -12.59 32.12
N VAL A 320 75.26 -12.79 33.14
CA VAL A 320 75.65 -12.61 34.56
C VAL A 320 76.77 -13.58 34.94
N ASN A 321 76.67 -14.86 34.58
CA ASN A 321 77.72 -15.84 34.86
C ASN A 321 79.05 -15.46 34.18
N THR A 322 78.99 -14.99 32.93
CA THR A 322 80.19 -14.58 32.18
C THR A 322 80.84 -13.33 32.80
N THR A 323 80.05 -12.35 33.23
CA THR A 323 80.58 -11.14 33.90
C THR A 323 81.18 -11.48 35.27
N LEU A 324 80.57 -12.39 36.05
CA LEU A 324 81.16 -12.90 37.29
C LEU A 324 82.48 -13.65 37.04
N LYS A 325 82.57 -14.48 35.98
CA LYS A 325 83.81 -15.19 35.62
C LYS A 325 84.93 -14.24 35.21
N LEU A 326 84.59 -13.19 34.46
CA LEU A 326 85.54 -12.16 34.07
C LEU A 326 86.03 -11.38 35.30
N LEU A 327 85.12 -11.04 36.22
CA LEU A 327 85.46 -10.39 37.49
C LEU A 327 86.39 -11.27 38.33
N ALA A 328 86.08 -12.56 38.50
CA ALA A 328 86.95 -13.51 39.21
C ALA A 328 88.35 -13.59 38.58
N THR A 329 88.42 -13.69 37.25
CA THR A 329 89.69 -13.72 36.51
C THR A 329 90.51 -12.44 36.73
N THR A 330 89.83 -11.28 36.73
CA THR A 330 90.45 -9.98 36.98
C THR A 330 90.99 -9.90 38.41
N VAL A 331 90.24 -10.38 39.39
CA VAL A 331 90.67 -10.43 40.80
C VAL A 331 91.83 -11.40 40.99
N ILE A 332 91.82 -12.57 40.33
CA ILE A 332 92.95 -13.52 40.37
C ILE A 332 94.22 -12.88 39.81
N SER A 333 94.11 -12.10 38.72
CA SER A 333 95.28 -11.40 38.12
C SER A 333 95.95 -10.41 39.08
N LYS A 334 95.24 -9.96 40.13
CA LYS A 334 95.78 -9.08 41.18
C LYS A 334 96.93 -9.76 41.95
N LYS A 335 96.97 -11.10 41.97
CA LYS A 335 98.07 -11.88 42.56
C LYS A 335 99.42 -11.58 41.90
N ASP A 336 99.43 -11.46 40.57
CA ASP A 336 100.64 -11.23 39.79
C ASP A 336 100.95 -9.73 39.63
N ASN A 337 100.01 -8.86 40.01
CA ASN A 337 100.06 -7.41 39.84
C ASN A 337 99.88 -6.64 41.17
N ALA A 338 100.42 -7.19 42.27
CA ALA A 338 100.21 -6.68 43.63
C ALA A 338 100.58 -5.19 43.84
N GLN A 339 101.46 -4.63 43.01
CA GLN A 339 101.95 -3.25 43.04
C GLN A 339 101.20 -2.30 42.10
N GLN A 340 100.19 -2.80 41.39
CA GLN A 340 99.39 -2.00 40.45
C GLN A 340 97.97 -1.86 40.96
N SER A 341 97.42 -0.65 40.94
CA SER A 341 95.97 -0.46 41.11
C SER A 341 95.29 -0.96 39.85
N ILE A 342 94.30 -1.85 39.99
CA ILE A 342 93.50 -2.37 38.89
C ILE A 342 92.07 -1.86 39.13
N PRO A 343 91.61 -0.83 38.40
CA PRO A 343 90.22 -0.39 38.52
C PRO A 343 89.30 -1.51 38.00
N ILE A 344 88.21 -1.74 38.73
CA ILE A 344 87.20 -2.76 38.38
C ILE A 344 85.83 -2.13 38.11
N ASP A 345 85.73 -0.80 38.07
CA ASP A 345 84.47 -0.07 37.90
C ASP A 345 83.72 -0.53 36.64
N ASP A 346 84.41 -0.67 35.50
CA ASP A 346 83.81 -1.18 34.25
C ASP A 346 83.27 -2.62 34.38
N SER A 347 83.95 -3.47 35.16
CA SER A 347 83.51 -4.85 35.41
C SER A 347 82.30 -4.89 36.34
N LEU A 348 82.25 -4.00 37.33
CA LEU A 348 81.13 -3.85 38.25
C LEU A 348 79.90 -3.25 37.55
N ASP A 349 80.09 -2.25 36.69
CA ASP A 349 79.04 -1.67 35.87
C ASP A 349 78.47 -2.68 34.87
N SER A 350 79.34 -3.49 34.25
CA SER A 350 78.92 -4.59 33.37
C SER A 350 78.09 -5.64 34.12
N LEU A 351 78.52 -6.02 35.33
CA LEU A 351 77.77 -6.95 36.18
C LEU A 351 76.42 -6.36 36.60
N LYS A 352 76.40 -5.09 37.01
CA LYS A 352 75.17 -4.37 37.38
C LYS A 352 74.17 -4.35 36.22
N LEU A 353 74.62 -4.00 35.02
CA LEU A 353 73.78 -3.99 33.83
C LEU A 353 73.23 -5.38 33.50
N ALA A 354 74.05 -6.43 33.62
CA ALA A 354 73.62 -7.81 33.40
C ALA A 354 72.55 -8.24 34.42
N LEU A 355 72.69 -7.85 35.69
CA LEU A 355 71.71 -8.11 36.74
C LEU A 355 70.40 -7.35 36.51
N GLU A 356 70.46 -6.08 36.11
CA GLU A 356 69.27 -5.27 35.78
C GLU A 356 68.49 -5.88 34.59
N GLN A 357 69.20 -6.37 33.56
CA GLN A 357 68.58 -7.07 32.44
C GLN A 357 67.91 -8.37 32.87
N LEU A 358 68.56 -9.15 33.74
CA LEU A 358 67.98 -10.37 34.30
C LEU A 358 66.72 -10.06 35.12
N ALA A 359 66.78 -9.08 36.03
CA ALA A 359 65.65 -8.65 36.86
C ALA A 359 64.46 -8.14 36.01
N SER A 360 64.74 -7.34 34.98
CA SER A 360 63.71 -6.89 34.03
C SER A 360 63.03 -8.08 33.35
N LYS A 361 63.81 -9.09 32.95
CA LYS A 361 63.26 -10.25 32.25
C LYS A 361 62.43 -11.14 33.19
N ILE A 362 62.84 -11.30 34.44
CA ILE A 362 62.07 -11.98 35.49
C ILE A 362 60.73 -11.26 35.68
N LYS A 363 60.75 -9.92 35.78
CA LYS A 363 59.54 -9.11 35.93
C LYS A 363 58.56 -9.30 34.77
N ASP A 364 59.04 -9.24 33.52
CA ASP A 364 58.19 -9.45 32.33
C ASP A 364 57.46 -10.79 32.37
N VAL A 365 58.15 -11.85 32.81
CA VAL A 365 57.54 -13.17 32.91
C VAL A 365 56.56 -13.24 34.08
N ASN A 366 56.91 -12.71 35.24
CA ASN A 366 56.01 -12.66 36.39
C ASN A 366 54.72 -11.90 36.08
N GLU A 367 54.78 -10.81 35.31
CA GLU A 367 53.59 -10.09 34.84
C GLU A 367 52.69 -10.98 33.95
N ARG A 368 53.29 -11.77 33.05
CA ARG A 368 52.54 -12.75 32.22
C ARG A 368 51.91 -13.86 33.06
N ILE A 369 52.63 -14.36 34.06
CA ILE A 369 52.11 -15.37 35.01
C ILE A 369 50.91 -14.81 35.78
N LEU A 370 51.01 -13.57 36.29
CA LEU A 370 49.92 -12.92 37.00
C LEU A 370 48.68 -12.73 36.12
N GLU A 371 48.87 -12.36 34.86
CA GLU A 371 47.75 -12.25 33.91
C GLU A 371 47.10 -13.61 33.64
N ASN A 372 47.91 -14.66 33.45
CA ASN A 372 47.40 -16.03 33.32
C ASN A 372 46.62 -16.48 34.56
N ASN A 373 47.14 -16.20 35.75
CA ASN A 373 46.48 -16.53 37.02
C ASN A 373 45.14 -15.81 37.20
N ARG A 374 45.04 -14.55 36.76
CA ARG A 374 43.78 -13.80 36.75
C ARG A 374 42.74 -14.41 35.83
N LEU A 375 43.16 -14.95 34.67
CA LEU A 375 42.26 -15.66 33.75
C LEU A 375 41.66 -16.90 34.39
N VAL A 376 42.48 -17.68 35.13
CA VAL A 376 42.06 -18.88 35.86
C VAL A 376 41.13 -18.53 37.03
N GLU A 377 41.48 -17.51 37.82
CA GLU A 377 40.67 -17.06 38.96
C GLU A 377 39.28 -16.56 38.52
N ASN A 378 39.22 -15.84 37.40
CA ASN A 378 37.98 -15.35 36.83
C ASN A 378 37.43 -16.26 35.72
N SER A 379 37.70 -17.57 35.80
CA SER A 379 37.40 -18.56 34.73
C SER A 379 36.04 -18.39 34.08
N VAL A 380 34.95 -18.23 34.85
CA VAL A 380 33.59 -18.06 34.30
C VAL A 380 33.46 -16.81 33.44
N LYS A 381 33.99 -15.66 33.91
CA LYS A 381 33.96 -14.40 33.17
C LYS A 381 34.86 -14.49 31.93
N SER A 382 36.06 -15.05 32.09
CA SER A 382 37.04 -15.25 31.03
C SER A 382 36.50 -16.17 29.93
N GLU A 383 35.86 -17.30 30.27
CA GLU A 383 35.26 -18.21 29.28
C GLU A 383 34.14 -17.53 28.49
N LYS A 384 33.30 -16.71 29.15
CA LYS A 384 32.25 -15.94 28.49
C LYS A 384 32.83 -14.91 27.52
N GLU A 385 33.89 -14.22 27.90
CA GLU A 385 34.56 -13.24 27.04
C GLU A 385 35.20 -13.91 25.83
N LEU A 386 35.91 -15.01 26.04
CA LEU A 386 36.50 -15.80 24.96
C LEU A 386 35.42 -16.38 24.03
N HIS A 387 34.25 -16.78 24.56
CA HIS A 387 33.10 -17.19 23.73
C HIS A 387 32.63 -16.05 22.83
N ASN A 388 32.47 -14.83 23.37
CA ASN A 388 32.08 -13.67 22.57
C ASN A 388 33.09 -13.37 21.45
N GLN A 389 34.39 -13.49 21.72
CA GLN A 389 35.42 -13.33 20.69
C GLN A 389 35.33 -14.38 19.58
N ILE A 390 34.98 -15.63 19.89
CA ILE A 390 34.71 -16.65 18.87
C ILE A 390 33.50 -16.31 18.01
N LEU A 391 32.42 -15.82 18.62
CA LEU A 391 31.24 -15.36 17.88
C LEU A 391 31.60 -14.19 16.94
N GLU A 392 32.48 -13.30 17.38
CA GLU A 392 32.96 -12.18 16.60
C GLU A 392 33.84 -12.60 15.42
N LEU A 393 34.78 -13.53 15.65
CA LEU A 393 35.61 -14.11 14.59
C LEU A 393 34.74 -14.80 13.52
N MET A 394 33.68 -15.50 13.93
CA MET A 394 32.70 -16.06 13.00
C MET A 394 32.02 -14.96 12.17
N ARG A 395 31.59 -13.86 12.81
CA ARG A 395 30.96 -12.73 12.13
C ARG A 395 31.89 -12.06 11.12
N ILE A 396 33.15 -11.81 11.50
CA ILE A 396 34.17 -11.23 10.61
C ILE A 396 34.43 -12.13 9.41
N ARG A 397 34.42 -13.45 9.60
CA ARG A 397 34.56 -14.40 8.48
C ARG A 397 33.40 -14.31 7.48
N CYS A 398 32.21 -13.86 7.91
CA CYS A 398 31.10 -13.54 7.02
C CYS A 398 31.30 -12.26 6.19
N LEU A 399 32.27 -11.41 6.53
CA LEU A 399 32.61 -10.21 5.77
C LEU A 399 33.62 -10.49 4.64
N LYS A 400 34.11 -11.73 4.51
CA LYS A 400 35.00 -12.09 3.42
C LYS A 400 34.30 -11.92 2.06
N PRO A 401 35.04 -11.52 1.00
CA PRO A 401 34.47 -11.24 -0.32
C PRO A 401 33.57 -12.37 -0.85
N ASP A 402 33.98 -13.62 -0.69
CA ASP A 402 33.22 -14.78 -1.19
C ASP A 402 31.85 -14.92 -0.50
N VAL A 403 31.80 -14.70 0.82
CA VAL A 403 30.54 -14.74 1.58
C VAL A 403 29.64 -13.57 1.19
N GLN A 404 30.22 -12.38 1.03
CA GLN A 404 29.50 -11.18 0.59
C GLN A 404 28.97 -11.33 -0.84
N ALA A 405 29.68 -12.03 -1.72
CA ALA A 405 29.23 -12.34 -3.07
C ALA A 405 27.97 -13.21 -3.02
N CYS A 406 27.98 -14.30 -2.25
CA CYS A 406 26.78 -15.13 -2.06
C CYS A 406 25.62 -14.35 -1.43
N GLN A 407 25.88 -13.50 -0.44
CA GLN A 407 24.82 -12.65 0.16
C GLN A 407 24.23 -11.66 -0.84
N SER A 408 25.07 -11.08 -1.70
CA SER A 408 24.65 -10.13 -2.73
C SER A 408 23.83 -10.82 -3.82
N GLU A 409 24.20 -12.04 -4.20
CA GLU A 409 23.43 -12.88 -5.12
C GLU A 409 22.03 -13.19 -4.55
N VAL A 410 21.94 -13.61 -3.28
CA VAL A 410 20.65 -13.83 -2.60
C VAL A 410 19.79 -12.56 -2.59
N ARG A 411 20.38 -11.39 -2.29
CA ARG A 411 19.66 -10.10 -2.29
C ARG A 411 19.18 -9.71 -3.69
N SER A 412 19.98 -9.98 -4.72
CA SER A 412 19.63 -9.73 -6.12
C SER A 412 18.41 -10.56 -6.52
N PHE A 413 18.45 -11.88 -6.30
CA PHE A 413 17.31 -12.76 -6.61
C PHE A 413 16.09 -12.46 -5.74
N GLN A 414 16.26 -12.07 -4.47
CA GLN A 414 15.16 -11.62 -3.62
C GLN A 414 14.45 -10.39 -4.22
N SER A 415 15.23 -9.44 -4.74
CA SER A 415 14.68 -8.21 -5.35
C SER A 415 13.95 -8.52 -6.65
N GLN A 416 14.50 -9.41 -7.49
CA GLN A 416 13.85 -9.88 -8.72
C GLN A 416 12.56 -10.65 -8.43
N LEU A 417 12.57 -11.53 -7.42
CA LEU A 417 11.39 -12.28 -6.98
C LEU A 417 10.29 -11.34 -6.47
N LYS A 418 10.66 -10.32 -5.70
CA LYS A 418 9.71 -9.31 -5.22
C LYS A 418 9.08 -8.53 -6.38
N ALA A 419 9.90 -8.01 -7.31
CA ALA A 419 9.39 -7.29 -8.48
C ALA A 419 8.47 -8.15 -9.35
N SER A 420 8.83 -9.42 -9.56
CA SER A 420 8.00 -10.37 -10.32
C SER A 420 6.70 -10.73 -9.60
N SER A 421 6.72 -10.79 -8.25
CA SER A 421 5.51 -10.98 -7.44
C SER A 421 4.56 -9.80 -7.57
N GLU A 422 5.08 -8.57 -7.50
CA GLU A 422 4.30 -7.33 -7.66
C GLU A 422 3.67 -7.29 -9.07
N GLU A 423 4.44 -7.56 -10.12
CA GLU A 423 3.92 -7.61 -11.50
C GLU A 423 2.79 -8.66 -11.66
N LYS A 424 2.95 -9.85 -11.07
CA LYS A 424 1.94 -10.90 -11.07
C LYS A 424 0.65 -10.45 -10.36
N GLU A 425 0.78 -9.82 -9.18
CA GLU A 425 -0.36 -9.36 -8.39
C GLU A 425 -1.12 -8.23 -9.10
N ASP A 426 -0.40 -7.28 -9.72
CA ASP A 426 -1.00 -6.18 -10.47
C ASP A 426 -1.81 -6.70 -11.66
N LYS A 427 -1.26 -7.65 -12.44
CA LYS A 427 -1.99 -8.28 -13.54
C LYS A 427 -3.22 -9.06 -13.06
N GLN A 428 -3.16 -9.71 -11.90
CA GLN A 428 -4.33 -10.38 -11.29
C GLN A 428 -5.42 -9.38 -10.90
N LYS A 429 -5.03 -8.24 -10.29
CA LYS A 429 -5.97 -7.16 -9.94
C LYS A 429 -6.63 -6.55 -11.18
N GLU A 430 -5.87 -6.35 -12.26
CA GLU A 430 -6.43 -5.86 -13.53
C GLU A 430 -7.43 -6.83 -14.15
N ILE A 431 -7.12 -8.14 -14.16
CA ILE A 431 -8.05 -9.17 -14.64
C ILE A 431 -9.33 -9.19 -13.78
N ALA A 432 -9.22 -9.13 -12.46
CA ALA A 432 -10.39 -9.11 -11.57
C ALA A 432 -11.28 -7.88 -11.82
N LYS A 433 -10.69 -6.70 -12.08
CA LYS A 433 -11.43 -5.48 -12.47
C LYS A 433 -12.16 -5.66 -13.81
N LEU A 434 -11.52 -6.31 -14.79
CA LEU A 434 -12.16 -6.61 -16.08
C LEU A 434 -13.30 -7.62 -15.92
N ASP A 435 -13.10 -8.67 -15.12
CA ASP A 435 -14.13 -9.68 -14.83
C ASP A 435 -15.37 -9.06 -14.17
N TYR A 436 -15.16 -8.17 -13.19
CA TYR A 436 -16.26 -7.40 -12.58
C TYR A 436 -17.01 -6.54 -13.60
N LYS A 437 -16.30 -5.81 -14.47
CA LYS A 437 -16.92 -4.98 -15.52
C LYS A 437 -17.72 -5.84 -16.50
N ILE A 438 -17.18 -6.98 -16.94
CA ILE A 438 -17.86 -7.91 -17.84
C ILE A 438 -19.11 -8.48 -17.17
N ALA A 439 -19.03 -8.90 -15.90
CA ALA A 439 -20.18 -9.42 -15.16
C ALA A 439 -21.29 -8.37 -15.00
N LYS A 440 -20.92 -7.12 -14.66
CA LYS A 440 -21.86 -6.00 -14.57
C LYS A 440 -22.58 -5.76 -15.89
N LEU A 441 -21.86 -5.71 -17.01
CA LEU A 441 -22.44 -5.52 -18.34
C LEU A 441 -23.37 -6.70 -18.74
N ARG A 442 -22.99 -7.94 -18.43
CA ARG A 442 -23.83 -9.13 -18.70
C ARG A 442 -25.12 -9.17 -17.88
N SER A 443 -25.11 -8.68 -16.65
CA SER A 443 -26.31 -8.61 -15.81
C SER A 443 -27.37 -7.66 -16.37
N GLN A 444 -26.95 -6.63 -17.11
CA GLN A 444 -27.88 -5.71 -17.78
C GLN A 444 -28.66 -6.40 -18.91
N THR A 445 -28.04 -7.37 -19.58
CA THR A 445 -28.63 -8.16 -20.66
C THR A 445 -29.66 -9.20 -20.17
N GLN A 446 -29.41 -9.84 -19.02
CA GLN A 446 -30.33 -10.85 -18.46
C GLN A 446 -31.69 -10.26 -18.03
N SER A 447 -31.70 -8.99 -17.61
CA SER A 447 -32.92 -8.24 -17.27
C SER A 447 -33.86 -8.03 -18.48
N GLU A 448 -33.39 -8.18 -19.71
CA GLU A 448 -34.19 -7.92 -20.92
C GLU A 448 -35.00 -9.14 -21.37
N GLU A 449 -34.50 -10.36 -21.17
CA GLU A 449 -35.26 -11.58 -21.43
C GLU A 449 -36.47 -11.70 -20.48
N GLU A 450 -36.28 -11.28 -19.22
CA GLU A 450 -37.35 -11.14 -18.24
C GLU A 450 -38.36 -10.05 -18.65
N ALA A 451 -37.87 -8.91 -19.17
CA ALA A 451 -38.71 -7.85 -19.71
C ALA A 451 -39.59 -8.35 -20.86
N VAL A 452 -39.03 -9.12 -21.79
CA VAL A 452 -39.77 -9.68 -22.92
C VAL A 452 -40.80 -10.70 -22.48
N THR A 453 -40.47 -11.54 -21.51
CA THR A 453 -41.43 -12.47 -20.92
C THR A 453 -42.60 -11.71 -20.28
N ARG A 454 -42.32 -10.63 -19.56
CA ARG A 454 -43.34 -9.76 -18.98
C ARG A 454 -44.19 -9.05 -20.05
N ILE A 455 -43.57 -8.49 -21.08
CA ILE A 455 -44.26 -7.83 -22.20
C ILE A 455 -45.20 -8.82 -22.89
N ASN A 456 -44.72 -10.01 -23.25
CA ASN A 456 -45.54 -11.03 -23.88
C ASN A 456 -46.72 -11.48 -23.01
N HIS A 457 -46.52 -11.56 -21.69
CA HIS A 457 -47.62 -11.84 -20.76
C HIS A 457 -48.68 -10.73 -20.79
N LEU A 458 -48.27 -9.45 -20.75
CA LEU A 458 -49.19 -8.31 -20.79
C LEU A 458 -49.90 -8.18 -22.14
N LEU A 459 -49.20 -8.42 -23.26
CA LEU A 459 -49.81 -8.49 -24.60
C LEU A 459 -50.87 -9.60 -24.67
N GLY A 460 -50.64 -10.75 -24.01
CA GLY A 460 -51.62 -11.83 -23.92
C GLY A 460 -52.92 -11.47 -23.20
N LEU A 461 -52.93 -10.44 -22.34
CA LEU A 461 -54.13 -9.97 -21.64
C LEU A 461 -55.11 -9.20 -22.53
N LEU A 462 -54.66 -8.71 -23.70
CA LEU A 462 -55.50 -7.97 -24.66
C LEU A 462 -56.54 -8.84 -25.37
N GLY A 463 -56.65 -10.13 -25.04
CA GLY A 463 -57.62 -11.08 -25.61
C GLY A 463 -57.33 -11.47 -27.07
N ASN A 464 -56.53 -10.68 -27.79
CA ASN A 464 -56.13 -10.89 -29.17
C ASN A 464 -54.64 -11.26 -29.23
N LYS A 465 -54.33 -12.49 -29.67
CA LYS A 465 -52.97 -13.01 -29.87
C LYS A 465 -52.30 -12.45 -31.13
N GLN A 466 -52.45 -11.15 -31.43
CA GLN A 466 -52.02 -10.59 -32.70
C GLN A 466 -50.51 -10.78 -32.95
N PHE A 467 -49.68 -10.57 -31.93
CA PHE A 467 -48.25 -10.87 -31.98
C PHE A 467 -47.60 -11.07 -30.61
N LYS A 468 -46.40 -11.64 -30.61
CA LYS A 468 -45.47 -11.71 -29.47
C LYS A 468 -44.04 -11.41 -29.92
N LEU A 469 -43.19 -11.06 -28.96
CA LEU A 469 -41.76 -10.87 -29.14
C LEU A 469 -41.03 -12.21 -28.94
N VAL A 470 -40.20 -12.61 -29.91
CA VAL A 470 -39.38 -13.83 -29.82
C VAL A 470 -37.91 -13.49 -30.04
N CYS A 471 -37.03 -14.10 -29.25
CA CYS A 471 -35.58 -13.90 -29.39
C CYS A 471 -35.12 -14.48 -30.73
N GLN A 472 -34.38 -13.69 -31.52
CA GLN A 472 -33.82 -14.20 -32.77
C GLN A 472 -32.63 -15.12 -32.50
N THR A 473 -32.76 -16.40 -32.87
CA THR A 473 -31.69 -17.41 -32.77
C THR A 473 -30.64 -17.31 -33.89
N VAL A 474 -30.80 -16.38 -34.84
CA VAL A 474 -30.08 -16.40 -36.12
C VAL A 474 -28.62 -15.93 -36.01
N ASN A 475 -28.25 -15.18 -34.97
CA ASN A 475 -26.86 -14.82 -34.68
C ASN A 475 -26.52 -15.21 -33.24
N GLN A 476 -25.71 -16.25 -33.06
CA GLN A 476 -25.23 -16.77 -31.77
C GLN A 476 -24.38 -15.74 -30.98
N GLY A 477 -24.95 -14.59 -30.60
CA GLY A 477 -24.24 -13.56 -29.86
C GLY A 477 -25.03 -12.29 -29.55
N VAL A 478 -25.99 -11.89 -30.40
CA VAL A 478 -26.61 -10.56 -30.29
C VAL A 478 -27.87 -10.59 -29.42
N SER A 479 -27.72 -10.20 -28.16
CA SER A 479 -28.83 -10.03 -27.21
C SER A 479 -29.56 -8.69 -27.42
N GLY A 480 -30.85 -8.64 -27.09
CA GLY A 480 -31.65 -7.41 -27.15
C GLY A 480 -32.45 -7.19 -28.44
N TYR A 481 -32.29 -8.05 -29.45
CA TYR A 481 -33.07 -8.03 -30.69
C TYR A 481 -34.19 -9.07 -30.66
N TYR A 482 -35.42 -8.61 -30.85
CA TYR A 482 -36.60 -9.46 -30.81
C TYR A 482 -37.37 -9.39 -32.13
N ALA A 483 -37.56 -10.55 -32.75
CA ALA A 483 -38.46 -10.70 -33.87
C ALA A 483 -39.92 -10.65 -33.40
N ILE A 484 -40.80 -10.32 -34.32
CA ILE A 484 -42.23 -10.27 -34.07
C ILE A 484 -42.87 -11.49 -34.70
N GLU A 485 -43.49 -12.33 -33.89
CA GLU A 485 -44.24 -13.51 -34.34
C GLU A 485 -45.73 -13.18 -34.26
N GLY A 486 -46.44 -13.28 -35.38
CA GLY A 486 -47.89 -13.10 -35.42
C GLY A 486 -48.68 -14.27 -34.83
N GLU A 487 -50.01 -14.16 -34.77
CA GLU A 487 -50.91 -15.19 -34.23
C GLU A 487 -50.70 -16.59 -34.85
N ASN A 488 -50.36 -16.64 -36.13
CA ASN A 488 -50.18 -17.88 -36.90
C ASN A 488 -48.81 -18.56 -36.66
N GLY A 489 -47.98 -18.03 -35.76
CA GLY A 489 -46.60 -18.50 -35.55
C GLY A 489 -45.61 -18.06 -36.65
N ILE A 490 -46.06 -17.20 -37.57
CA ILE A 490 -45.26 -16.68 -38.69
C ILE A 490 -44.63 -15.36 -38.26
N GLN A 491 -43.33 -15.22 -38.53
CA GLN A 491 -42.62 -13.95 -38.30
C GLN A 491 -43.18 -12.86 -39.22
N ARG A 492 -43.66 -11.77 -38.64
CA ARG A 492 -44.10 -10.57 -39.36
C ARG A 492 -42.95 -9.59 -39.54
N SER A 493 -43.06 -8.68 -40.51
CA SER A 493 -42.06 -7.63 -40.65
C SER A 493 -42.19 -6.61 -39.52
N VAL A 494 -41.07 -6.14 -38.97
CA VAL A 494 -41.08 -5.00 -38.02
C VAL A 494 -41.60 -3.71 -38.68
N LEU A 495 -41.56 -3.64 -40.01
CA LEU A 495 -42.14 -2.53 -40.78
C LEU A 495 -43.66 -2.59 -40.87
N GLU A 496 -44.26 -3.76 -40.66
CA GLU A 496 -45.72 -3.95 -40.66
C GLU A 496 -46.36 -3.54 -39.33
N LEU A 497 -45.55 -3.32 -38.28
CA LEU A 497 -46.07 -2.80 -37.02
C LEU A 497 -46.56 -1.37 -37.20
N SER A 498 -47.83 -1.17 -36.87
CA SER A 498 -48.47 0.13 -36.78
C SER A 498 -47.78 1.02 -35.74
N THR A 499 -47.98 2.33 -35.86
CA THR A 499 -47.49 3.30 -34.85
C THR A 499 -48.04 2.97 -33.46
N GLY A 500 -49.29 2.53 -33.36
CA GLY A 500 -49.92 2.12 -32.11
C GLY A 500 -49.26 0.89 -31.47
N GLU A 501 -49.00 -0.16 -32.25
CA GLU A 501 -48.33 -1.37 -31.75
C GLU A 501 -46.90 -1.06 -31.25
N LYS A 502 -46.18 -0.18 -31.96
CA LYS A 502 -44.86 0.30 -31.54
C LYS A 502 -44.94 1.06 -30.22
N ASN A 503 -45.89 1.98 -30.09
CA ASN A 503 -46.12 2.72 -28.85
C ASN A 503 -46.48 1.78 -27.68
N LEU A 504 -47.32 0.77 -27.93
CA LEU A 504 -47.69 -0.23 -26.93
C LEU A 504 -46.48 -1.02 -26.44
N ILE A 505 -45.65 -1.56 -27.34
CA ILE A 505 -44.44 -2.32 -26.94
C ILE A 505 -43.51 -1.43 -26.12
N ALA A 506 -43.28 -0.20 -26.56
CA ALA A 506 -42.45 0.77 -25.85
C ALA A 506 -42.99 1.06 -24.43
N PHE A 507 -44.30 1.28 -24.31
CA PHE A 507 -44.95 1.54 -23.04
C PHE A 507 -44.87 0.34 -22.09
N LEU A 508 -45.08 -0.88 -22.59
CA LEU A 508 -44.97 -2.10 -21.77
C LEU A 508 -43.53 -2.33 -21.29
N TYR A 509 -42.53 -2.04 -22.11
CA TYR A 509 -41.12 -2.08 -21.70
C TYR A 509 -40.81 -1.01 -20.65
N PHE A 510 -41.27 0.23 -20.85
CA PHE A 510 -41.19 1.28 -19.83
C PHE A 510 -41.83 0.86 -18.51
N PHE A 511 -43.02 0.26 -18.57
CA PHE A 511 -43.75 -0.19 -17.39
C PHE A 511 -42.98 -1.30 -16.64
N TYR A 512 -42.33 -2.22 -17.37
CA TYR A 512 -41.43 -3.21 -16.75
C TYR A 512 -40.28 -2.55 -15.98
N LEU A 513 -39.62 -1.54 -16.56
CA LEU A 513 -38.56 -0.79 -15.89
C LEU A 513 -39.05 -0.08 -14.62
N VAL A 514 -40.28 0.47 -14.68
CA VAL A 514 -40.96 1.05 -13.51
C VAL A 514 -41.21 0.00 -12.43
N GLU A 515 -41.74 -1.19 -12.76
CA GLU A 515 -42.01 -2.26 -11.78
C GLU A 515 -40.70 -2.75 -11.11
N ALA A 516 -39.61 -2.87 -11.87
CA ALA A 516 -38.30 -3.22 -11.34
C ALA A 516 -37.80 -2.17 -10.34
N ARG A 517 -37.88 -0.88 -10.69
CA ARG A 517 -37.41 0.24 -9.85
C ARG A 517 -38.25 0.45 -8.59
N ILE A 518 -39.56 0.21 -8.66
CA ILE A 518 -40.42 0.21 -7.48
C ILE A 518 -40.05 -0.94 -6.52
N SER A 519 -39.26 -1.93 -6.94
CA SER A 519 -38.79 -2.99 -6.03
C SER A 519 -37.52 -2.58 -5.24
N ASP A 520 -36.78 -1.56 -5.68
CA ASP A 520 -35.48 -1.14 -5.12
C ASP A 520 -35.57 -0.32 -3.80
N ALA A 521 -36.75 -0.19 -3.19
CA ALA A 521 -37.02 0.55 -1.93
C ALA A 521 -36.74 2.08 -1.92
N GLU A 522 -36.16 2.67 -2.97
CA GLU A 522 -35.85 4.11 -3.03
C GLU A 522 -37.04 5.02 -3.44
N PRO A 523 -37.02 6.33 -3.10
CA PRO A 523 -37.98 7.30 -3.60
C PRO A 523 -37.84 7.53 -5.11
N ILE A 524 -38.96 7.59 -5.84
CA ILE A 524 -38.91 7.69 -7.31
C ILE A 524 -40.04 8.55 -7.87
N VAL A 525 -39.72 9.29 -8.94
CA VAL A 525 -40.66 10.10 -9.72
C VAL A 525 -40.88 9.45 -11.08
N ILE A 526 -42.14 9.16 -11.41
CA ILE A 526 -42.54 8.58 -12.68
C ILE A 526 -43.30 9.64 -13.47
N VAL A 527 -42.80 9.96 -14.66
CA VAL A 527 -43.44 10.91 -15.58
C VAL A 527 -43.87 10.16 -16.83
N ILE A 528 -45.13 10.32 -17.22
CA ILE A 528 -45.74 9.65 -18.37
C ILE A 528 -46.33 10.73 -19.28
N ASP A 529 -45.64 11.07 -20.37
CA ASP A 529 -46.06 12.05 -21.38
C ASP A 529 -46.74 11.34 -22.55
N ASP A 530 -48.01 11.64 -22.78
CA ASP A 530 -48.80 11.14 -23.90
C ASP A 530 -48.65 9.60 -24.13
N PRO A 531 -49.05 8.77 -23.14
CA PRO A 531 -48.82 7.32 -23.20
C PRO A 531 -49.58 6.62 -24.32
N VAL A 532 -50.55 7.29 -24.94
CA VAL A 532 -51.42 6.76 -25.98
C VAL A 532 -51.23 7.58 -27.25
N THR A 533 -50.67 6.96 -28.28
CA THR A 533 -50.45 7.56 -29.60
C THR A 533 -50.82 6.55 -30.70
N SER A 534 -51.87 6.86 -31.48
CA SER A 534 -52.38 6.00 -32.55
C SER A 534 -52.70 4.56 -32.12
N ASN A 535 -53.01 4.37 -30.84
CA ASN A 535 -53.43 3.08 -30.26
C ASN A 535 -54.92 2.82 -30.52
N ASP A 536 -55.29 1.55 -30.61
CA ASP A 536 -56.70 1.14 -30.56
C ASP A 536 -57.25 1.18 -29.13
N ASP A 537 -58.57 1.04 -29.00
CA ASP A 537 -59.25 1.10 -27.70
C ASP A 537 -58.73 0.04 -26.72
N GLN A 538 -58.45 -1.18 -27.19
CA GLN A 538 -57.93 -2.27 -26.35
C GLN A 538 -56.56 -1.93 -25.75
N SER A 539 -55.63 -1.46 -26.59
CA SER A 539 -54.30 -1.03 -26.16
C SER A 539 -54.40 0.15 -25.20
N MET A 540 -55.27 1.13 -25.50
CA MET A 540 -55.53 2.27 -24.63
C MET A 540 -56.03 1.82 -23.24
N PHE A 541 -57.00 0.91 -23.18
CA PHE A 541 -57.53 0.40 -21.90
C PHE A 541 -56.51 -0.39 -21.10
N LEU A 542 -55.62 -1.16 -21.75
CA LEU A 542 -54.51 -1.81 -21.04
C LEU A 542 -53.55 -0.78 -20.43
N ILE A 543 -53.14 0.23 -21.20
CA ILE A 543 -52.27 1.31 -20.72
C ILE A 543 -52.92 2.03 -19.53
N ILE A 544 -54.22 2.37 -19.63
CA ILE A 544 -55.01 2.95 -18.54
C ILE A 544 -54.94 2.04 -17.30
N THR A 545 -55.25 0.75 -17.45
CA THR A 545 -55.28 -0.22 -16.35
C THR A 545 -53.92 -0.36 -15.66
N LEU A 546 -52.82 -0.34 -16.43
CA LEU A 546 -51.46 -0.40 -15.89
C LEU A 546 -51.12 0.84 -15.05
N ILE A 547 -51.42 2.04 -15.57
CA ILE A 547 -51.18 3.31 -14.86
C ILE A 547 -52.06 3.39 -13.61
N GLN A 548 -53.32 2.98 -13.73
CA GLN A 548 -54.27 2.88 -12.64
C GLN A 548 -53.77 1.97 -11.51
N ASN A 549 -53.26 0.78 -11.84
CA ASN A 549 -52.65 -0.12 -10.86
C ASN A 549 -51.39 0.50 -10.22
N LEU A 550 -50.57 1.18 -11.02
CA LEU A 550 -49.41 1.92 -10.53
C LEU A 550 -49.79 3.02 -9.52
N ILE A 551 -50.86 3.79 -9.80
CA ILE A 551 -51.41 4.80 -8.87
C ILE A 551 -51.91 4.13 -7.58
N PHE A 552 -52.59 2.99 -7.68
CA PHE A 552 -53.04 2.24 -6.50
C PHE A 552 -51.85 1.76 -5.64
N LYS A 553 -50.81 1.20 -6.26
CA LYS A 553 -49.58 0.80 -5.58
C LYS A 553 -48.91 1.99 -4.89
N ALA A 554 -48.81 3.14 -5.56
CA ALA A 554 -48.24 4.37 -4.99
C ALA A 554 -48.98 4.85 -3.74
N LYS A 555 -50.31 4.78 -3.73
CA LYS A 555 -51.11 5.15 -2.56
C LYS A 555 -50.79 4.29 -1.34
N ASN A 556 -50.64 2.98 -1.52
CA ASN A 556 -50.29 2.06 -0.43
C ASN A 556 -48.86 2.33 0.06
N ILE A 557 -47.90 2.42 -0.87
CA ILE A 557 -46.49 2.70 -0.56
C ILE A 557 -46.33 4.01 0.21
N ASN A 558 -46.98 5.09 -0.23
CA ASN A 558 -46.90 6.40 0.42
C ASN A 558 -47.63 6.42 1.77
N ALA A 559 -48.64 5.58 1.98
CA ALA A 559 -49.35 5.47 3.25
C ALA A 559 -48.52 4.74 4.32
N ASP A 560 -47.72 3.75 3.92
CA ASP A 560 -46.82 3.01 4.81
C ASP A 560 -45.66 3.88 5.35
N GLY A 561 -45.38 5.03 4.72
CA GLY A 561 -44.42 6.03 5.19
C GLY A 561 -42.93 5.69 4.98
N ASN A 562 -42.63 4.46 4.56
CA ASN A 562 -41.24 3.99 4.38
C ASN A 562 -40.54 4.57 3.15
N ARG A 563 -41.29 4.99 2.12
CA ARG A 563 -40.77 5.59 0.88
C ARG A 563 -41.85 6.37 0.14
N LYS A 564 -41.46 7.25 -0.78
CA LYS A 564 -42.37 8.13 -1.54
C LYS A 564 -42.29 7.87 -3.05
N LEU A 565 -43.44 7.62 -3.66
CA LEU A 565 -43.63 7.40 -5.10
C LEU A 565 -44.48 8.54 -5.67
N GLN A 566 -43.92 9.30 -6.63
CA GLN A 566 -44.65 10.32 -7.39
C GLN A 566 -45.05 9.82 -8.75
N ILE A 567 -46.26 10.13 -9.18
CA ILE A 567 -46.74 9.84 -10.54
C ILE A 567 -47.25 11.14 -11.16
N ILE A 568 -46.77 11.45 -12.35
CA ILE A 568 -47.19 12.60 -13.15
C ILE A 568 -47.57 12.06 -14.53
N VAL A 569 -48.86 12.16 -14.88
CA VAL A 569 -49.38 11.69 -16.17
C VAL A 569 -49.88 12.89 -16.96
N LEU A 570 -49.34 13.08 -18.15
CA LEU A 570 -49.75 14.13 -19.08
C LEU A 570 -50.38 13.49 -20.31
N THR A 571 -51.49 14.05 -20.78
CA THR A 571 -52.12 13.57 -22.01
C THR A 571 -52.88 14.64 -22.79
N HIS A 572 -52.92 14.50 -24.12
CA HIS A 572 -53.81 15.25 -25.01
C HIS A 572 -55.09 14.51 -25.37
N ASN A 573 -55.22 13.24 -24.98
CA ASN A 573 -56.37 12.41 -25.31
C ASN A 573 -57.41 12.52 -24.18
N SER A 574 -58.52 13.20 -24.44
CA SER A 574 -59.59 13.44 -23.47
C SER A 574 -60.21 12.12 -22.99
N SER A 575 -60.48 11.18 -23.90
CA SER A 575 -61.02 9.86 -23.55
C SER A 575 -60.09 9.12 -22.58
N PHE A 576 -58.77 9.13 -22.85
CA PHE A 576 -57.78 8.52 -21.96
C PHE A 576 -57.76 9.20 -20.58
N TYR A 577 -57.73 10.54 -20.54
CA TYR A 577 -57.75 11.31 -19.30
C TYR A 577 -59.00 11.02 -18.45
N ILE A 578 -60.19 11.05 -19.06
CA ILE A 578 -61.46 10.77 -18.40
C ILE A 578 -61.44 9.37 -17.76
N ASN A 579 -61.11 8.34 -18.54
CA ASN A 579 -61.09 6.96 -18.06
C ASN A 579 -60.02 6.72 -16.99
N LEU A 580 -58.84 7.34 -17.11
CA LEU A 580 -57.79 7.26 -16.09
C LEU A 580 -58.27 7.86 -14.76
N LYS A 581 -58.93 9.02 -14.83
CA LYS A 581 -59.43 9.76 -13.68
C LYS A 581 -60.56 9.04 -12.93
N GLU A 582 -61.52 8.43 -13.63
CA GLU A 582 -62.71 7.81 -13.01
C GLU A 582 -62.39 6.78 -11.92
N TRP A 583 -61.26 6.07 -12.04
CA TRP A 583 -60.85 5.06 -11.07
C TRP A 583 -60.15 5.64 -9.82
N ILE A 584 -59.78 6.91 -9.87
CA ILE A 584 -59.28 7.65 -8.72
C ILE A 584 -60.50 8.10 -7.91
N LYS A 585 -60.88 7.33 -6.87
CA LYS A 585 -62.04 7.58 -5.98
C LYS A 585 -62.32 9.06 -5.63
N ASP A 586 -61.29 9.89 -5.55
CA ASP A 586 -61.38 11.37 -5.58
C ASP A 586 -60.07 11.98 -6.12
N PRO A 587 -60.04 12.52 -7.36
CA PRO A 587 -58.84 13.10 -7.96
C PRO A 587 -58.56 14.54 -7.49
N TYR A 588 -59.41 15.13 -6.65
CA TYR A 588 -59.32 16.54 -6.21
C TYR A 588 -58.91 16.67 -4.73
N THR A 589 -58.13 15.72 -4.23
CA THR A 589 -57.71 15.68 -2.81
C THR A 589 -56.33 16.30 -2.59
N LYS A 590 -55.89 16.50 -1.34
CA LYS A 590 -54.52 16.94 -1.04
C LYS A 590 -53.42 16.02 -1.62
N LYS A 591 -53.74 14.78 -1.96
CA LYS A 591 -52.80 13.77 -2.46
C LYS A 591 -52.88 13.54 -3.97
N ASN A 592 -53.91 14.09 -4.63
CA ASN A 592 -54.12 13.97 -6.07
C ASN A 592 -54.42 15.37 -6.63
N HIS A 593 -53.66 15.83 -7.61
CA HIS A 593 -53.92 17.09 -8.31
C HIS A 593 -54.27 16.83 -9.78
N SER A 594 -55.30 17.53 -10.27
CA SER A 594 -55.63 17.59 -11.70
C SER A 594 -55.34 18.98 -12.25
N PHE A 595 -54.78 19.05 -13.46
CA PHE A 595 -54.44 20.30 -14.13
C PHE A 595 -54.90 20.28 -15.60
N HIS A 596 -55.42 21.40 -16.09
CA HIS A 596 -55.66 21.63 -17.52
C HIS A 596 -54.68 22.66 -18.06
N LEU A 597 -54.08 22.37 -19.21
CA LEU A 597 -53.19 23.26 -19.94
C LEU A 597 -53.93 23.84 -21.15
N PHE A 598 -53.95 25.16 -21.24
CA PHE A 598 -54.59 25.90 -22.33
C PHE A 598 -53.56 26.78 -23.04
N ALA A 599 -53.69 26.89 -24.37
CA ALA A 599 -52.83 27.77 -25.17
C ALA A 599 -53.42 29.19 -25.24
N THR A 600 -52.57 30.19 -25.07
CA THR A 600 -52.90 31.62 -25.21
C THR A 600 -52.04 32.29 -26.27
N SER A 601 -52.38 33.53 -26.64
CA SER A 601 -51.56 34.36 -27.53
C SER A 601 -50.18 34.71 -26.94
N HIS A 602 -50.01 34.54 -25.63
CA HIS A 602 -48.80 34.91 -24.89
C HIS A 602 -48.04 33.69 -24.33
N GLY A 603 -48.52 32.47 -24.56
CA GLY A 603 -47.90 31.24 -24.07
C GLY A 603 -48.93 30.17 -23.74
N SER A 604 -48.76 29.54 -22.58
CA SER A 604 -49.64 28.52 -22.04
C SER A 604 -50.00 28.83 -20.60
N VAL A 605 -51.27 28.61 -20.25
CA VAL A 605 -51.80 28.75 -18.90
C VAL A 605 -52.09 27.37 -18.31
N ILE A 606 -51.64 27.16 -17.08
CA ILE A 606 -51.89 25.96 -16.28
C ILE A 606 -52.97 26.28 -15.25
N LYS A 607 -54.12 25.62 -15.37
CA LYS A 607 -55.24 25.75 -14.45
C LYS A 607 -55.37 24.51 -13.58
N LYS A 608 -55.26 24.67 -12.26
CA LYS A 608 -55.55 23.60 -11.29
C LYS A 608 -57.06 23.39 -11.19
N ILE A 609 -57.48 22.14 -11.22
CA ILE A 609 -58.89 21.74 -11.11
C ILE A 609 -59.20 21.41 -9.66
N SER A 610 -60.19 22.09 -9.09
CA SER A 610 -60.50 21.99 -7.65
C SER A 610 -61.70 21.09 -7.36
N ASN A 611 -62.54 20.81 -8.34
CA ASN A 611 -63.75 19.98 -8.18
C ASN A 611 -64.21 19.39 -9.52
N LYS A 612 -65.17 18.47 -9.47
CA LYS A 612 -65.70 17.76 -10.64
C LYS A 612 -66.36 18.66 -11.68
N LYS A 613 -66.95 19.81 -11.28
CA LYS A 613 -67.63 20.74 -12.20
C LYS A 613 -66.63 21.47 -13.10
N GLU A 614 -65.45 21.78 -12.55
CA GLU A 614 -64.34 22.40 -13.28
C GLU A 614 -63.61 21.46 -14.24
N ASP A 615 -63.86 20.15 -14.18
CA ASP A 615 -63.14 19.12 -14.94
C ASP A 615 -63.93 18.61 -16.15
N ILE A 616 -63.25 18.02 -17.12
CA ILE A 616 -63.88 17.40 -18.30
C ILE A 616 -64.48 16.06 -17.87
N ILE A 617 -65.80 15.89 -18.01
CA ILE A 617 -66.49 14.63 -17.70
C ILE A 617 -66.66 13.79 -18.97
N ASN A 618 -66.96 14.41 -20.10
CA ASN A 618 -67.00 13.76 -21.41
C ASN A 618 -66.44 14.67 -22.52
N ASN A 619 -66.28 14.11 -23.73
CA ASN A 619 -65.73 14.85 -24.89
C ASN A 619 -66.59 16.03 -25.35
N TYR A 620 -67.86 16.10 -24.96
CA TYR A 620 -68.72 17.23 -25.27
C TYR A 620 -68.57 18.36 -24.25
N ASP A 621 -68.40 18.04 -22.96
CA ASP A 621 -68.07 19.03 -21.92
C ASP A 621 -66.74 19.73 -22.20
N GLU A 622 -65.79 19.01 -22.78
CA GLU A 622 -64.54 19.60 -23.25
C GLU A 622 -64.77 20.79 -24.18
N LEU A 623 -65.69 20.67 -25.15
CA LEU A 623 -65.97 21.75 -26.11
C LEU A 623 -66.47 23.01 -25.41
N TRP A 624 -67.32 22.83 -24.39
CA TRP A 624 -67.84 23.93 -23.58
C TRP A 624 -66.75 24.60 -22.74
N GLN A 625 -65.86 23.82 -22.14
CA GLN A 625 -64.72 24.37 -21.41
C GLN A 625 -63.77 25.15 -22.33
N GLU A 626 -63.47 24.62 -23.52
CA GLU A 626 -62.66 25.31 -24.53
C GLU A 626 -63.33 26.62 -24.96
N ALA A 627 -64.65 26.60 -25.20
CA ALA A 627 -65.40 27.81 -25.56
C ALA A 627 -65.38 28.86 -24.45
N LYS A 628 -65.59 28.46 -23.19
CA LYS A 628 -65.55 29.37 -22.04
C LYS A 628 -64.15 29.97 -21.84
N PHE A 629 -63.10 29.15 -21.94
CA PHE A 629 -61.72 29.63 -21.88
C PHE A 629 -61.42 30.63 -22.99
N SER A 630 -61.79 30.32 -24.24
CA SER A 630 -61.59 31.24 -25.37
C SER A 630 -62.40 32.54 -25.21
N PHE A 631 -63.57 32.50 -24.57
CA PHE A 631 -64.32 33.71 -24.23
C PHE A 631 -63.59 34.55 -23.16
N ASP A 632 -63.11 33.93 -22.08
CA ASP A 632 -62.41 34.63 -20.99
C ASP A 632 -61.14 35.32 -21.52
N GLU A 633 -60.32 34.58 -22.29
CA GLU A 633 -59.07 35.05 -22.92
C GLU A 633 -59.28 35.89 -24.19
N ASN A 634 -60.52 36.21 -24.57
CA ASN A 634 -60.87 37.01 -25.75
C ASN A 634 -60.31 36.45 -27.09
N GLN A 635 -60.20 35.13 -27.20
CA GLN A 635 -59.79 34.39 -28.40
C GLN A 635 -60.98 34.14 -29.33
N LYS A 636 -61.49 35.19 -29.97
CA LYS A 636 -62.74 35.14 -30.74
C LYS A 636 -62.75 34.10 -31.86
N GLN A 637 -61.64 33.90 -32.58
CA GLN A 637 -61.55 32.90 -33.65
C GLN A 637 -61.72 31.47 -33.13
N THR A 638 -61.01 31.12 -32.05
CA THR A 638 -61.15 29.82 -31.40
C THR A 638 -62.55 29.65 -30.85
N LEU A 639 -63.11 30.68 -30.21
CA LEU A 639 -64.47 30.70 -29.70
C LEU A 639 -65.50 30.36 -30.79
N TRP A 640 -65.38 30.95 -31.98
CA TRP A 640 -66.26 30.64 -33.11
C TRP A 640 -66.25 29.17 -33.51
N ASN A 641 -65.06 28.58 -33.60
CA ASN A 641 -64.90 27.18 -33.94
C ASN A 641 -65.52 26.26 -32.87
N GLN A 642 -65.35 26.59 -31.58
CA GLN A 642 -65.95 25.79 -30.51
C GLN A 642 -67.48 25.91 -30.48
N ILE A 643 -68.03 27.12 -30.63
CA ILE A 643 -69.47 27.33 -30.74
C ILE A 643 -70.06 26.48 -31.88
N ARG A 644 -69.42 26.48 -33.05
CA ARG A 644 -69.84 25.65 -34.18
C ARG A 644 -69.88 24.16 -33.81
N ARG A 645 -68.79 23.63 -33.25
CA ARG A 645 -68.69 22.21 -32.87
C ARG A 645 -69.71 21.82 -31.80
N ILE A 646 -69.99 22.72 -30.85
CA ILE A 646 -71.02 22.52 -29.84
C ILE A 646 -72.41 22.44 -30.50
N LEU A 647 -72.74 23.39 -31.37
CA LEU A 647 -74.03 23.44 -32.06
C LEU A 647 -74.24 22.23 -32.98
N GLU A 648 -73.22 21.87 -33.79
CA GLU A 648 -73.27 20.68 -34.65
C GLU A 648 -73.46 19.40 -33.85
N THR A 649 -72.74 19.26 -32.73
CA THR A 649 -72.89 18.11 -31.84
C THR A 649 -74.27 18.06 -31.20
N TYR A 650 -74.79 19.20 -30.72
CA TYR A 650 -76.12 19.31 -30.11
C TYR A 650 -77.23 18.91 -31.09
N ILE A 651 -77.14 19.38 -32.33
CA ILE A 651 -78.13 19.08 -33.39
C ILE A 651 -78.10 17.58 -33.73
N LYS A 652 -76.91 16.98 -33.85
CA LYS A 652 -76.76 15.54 -34.10
C LYS A 652 -77.34 14.69 -32.97
N PHE A 653 -77.08 15.04 -31.71
CA PHE A 653 -77.62 14.29 -30.56
C PHE A 653 -79.14 14.38 -30.44
N ASN A 654 -79.73 15.50 -30.88
CA ASN A 654 -81.19 15.69 -30.87
C ASN A 654 -81.89 15.22 -32.15
N ASN A 655 -81.22 14.41 -32.99
CA ASN A 655 -81.80 13.78 -34.19
C ASN A 655 -82.35 14.75 -35.25
N TYR A 656 -81.83 15.97 -35.33
CA TYR A 656 -82.10 16.82 -36.48
C TYR A 656 -81.39 16.25 -37.73
N SER A 657 -82.14 16.02 -38.81
CA SER A 657 -81.67 15.28 -40.00
C SER A 657 -80.87 16.12 -41.00
N GLU A 658 -80.71 17.42 -40.75
CA GLU A 658 -80.20 18.39 -41.74
C GLU A 658 -79.02 19.20 -41.19
N SER A 659 -78.40 20.03 -42.05
CA SER A 659 -77.23 20.81 -41.66
C SER A 659 -77.56 21.87 -40.60
N LEU A 660 -76.56 22.26 -39.80
CA LEU A 660 -76.68 23.32 -38.80
C LEU A 660 -77.36 24.58 -39.35
N GLU A 661 -77.02 24.99 -40.57
CA GLU A 661 -77.61 26.15 -41.24
C GLU A 661 -79.09 25.93 -41.60
N HIS A 662 -79.45 24.74 -42.06
CA HIS A 662 -80.83 24.42 -42.40
C HIS A 662 -81.70 24.38 -41.14
N THR A 663 -81.29 23.62 -40.12
CA THR A 663 -82.03 23.49 -38.85
C THR A 663 -82.23 24.85 -38.19
N ILE A 664 -81.22 25.72 -38.20
CA ILE A 664 -81.36 27.07 -37.66
C ILE A 664 -82.31 27.91 -38.51
N ARG A 665 -82.27 27.83 -39.84
CA ARG A 665 -83.20 28.56 -40.72
C ARG A 665 -84.65 28.16 -40.48
N GLU A 666 -84.96 26.88 -40.36
CA GLU A 666 -86.34 26.42 -40.10
C GLU A 666 -86.85 26.88 -38.73
N ASN A 667 -86.03 26.72 -37.68
CA ASN A 667 -86.42 27.08 -36.31
C ASN A 667 -86.40 28.61 -36.05
N ILE A 668 -85.77 29.41 -36.90
CA ILE A 668 -85.78 30.88 -36.83
C ILE A 668 -87.06 31.49 -37.43
N ILE A 669 -87.73 30.81 -38.36
CA ILE A 669 -88.94 31.33 -39.03
C ILE A 669 -90.06 31.60 -38.00
N SER A 670 -90.11 30.83 -36.90
CA SER A 670 -91.09 30.95 -35.81
C SER A 670 -90.81 32.02 -34.75
N ALA A 671 -89.63 32.68 -34.73
CA ALA A 671 -89.36 33.76 -33.77
C ALA A 671 -90.00 35.10 -34.20
N GLU A 672 -90.44 35.97 -33.28
CA GLU A 672 -91.08 37.25 -33.66
C GLU A 672 -90.08 38.41 -33.88
N ASP A 673 -88.85 38.31 -33.35
CA ASP A 673 -87.86 39.39 -33.32
C ASP A 673 -86.90 39.36 -34.53
N THR A 674 -87.15 40.23 -35.52
CA THR A 674 -86.43 40.29 -36.80
C THR A 674 -84.94 40.57 -36.67
N GLU A 675 -84.52 41.38 -35.68
CA GLU A 675 -83.12 41.74 -35.47
C GLU A 675 -82.33 40.54 -34.94
N LYS A 676 -82.90 39.81 -33.98
CA LYS A 676 -82.28 38.60 -33.44
C LYS A 676 -82.18 37.45 -34.45
N LYS A 677 -83.13 37.34 -35.40
CA LYS A 677 -83.02 36.38 -36.52
C LYS A 677 -81.79 36.64 -37.38
N LEU A 678 -81.53 37.90 -37.71
CA LEU A 678 -80.36 38.29 -38.49
C LEU A 678 -79.07 37.98 -37.74
N ILE A 679 -79.03 38.21 -36.43
CA ILE A 679 -77.91 37.86 -35.55
C ILE A 679 -77.67 36.34 -35.58
N ALA A 680 -78.70 35.52 -35.41
CA ALA A 680 -78.54 34.06 -35.42
C ALA A 680 -78.06 33.51 -36.78
N LEU A 681 -78.58 34.03 -37.90
CA LEU A 681 -78.11 33.65 -39.24
C LEU A 681 -76.67 34.12 -39.52
N GLN A 682 -76.31 35.32 -39.06
CA GLN A 682 -74.95 35.83 -39.15
C GLN A 682 -73.99 34.98 -38.32
N LEU A 683 -74.37 34.58 -37.10
CA LEU A 683 -73.57 33.71 -36.24
C LEU A 683 -73.20 32.41 -36.95
N VAL A 684 -74.18 31.70 -37.54
CA VAL A 684 -73.92 30.43 -38.23
C VAL A 684 -72.98 30.62 -39.41
N LYS A 685 -73.20 31.67 -40.19
CA LYS A 685 -72.37 31.97 -41.37
C LYS A 685 -70.94 32.30 -40.96
N ILE A 686 -70.76 33.15 -39.95
CA ILE A 686 -69.44 33.54 -39.42
C ILE A 686 -68.74 32.32 -38.81
N ALA A 687 -69.45 31.54 -37.99
CA ALA A 687 -68.90 30.34 -37.37
C ALA A 687 -68.44 29.31 -38.43
N ASN A 688 -69.18 29.16 -39.54
CA ASN A 688 -68.79 28.32 -40.67
C ASN A 688 -67.59 28.86 -41.45
N VAL A 689 -67.52 30.18 -41.70
CA VAL A 689 -66.41 30.81 -42.44
C VAL A 689 -65.12 30.76 -41.61
N ASN A 690 -65.18 31.15 -40.34
CA ASN A 690 -64.02 31.20 -39.44
C ASN A 690 -63.46 29.81 -39.07
N SER A 691 -64.15 28.72 -39.41
CA SER A 691 -63.68 27.34 -39.19
C SER A 691 -63.18 26.63 -40.45
N HIS A 692 -63.37 27.20 -41.65
CA HIS A 692 -62.95 26.60 -42.94
C HIS A 692 -62.09 27.52 -43.83
N SER A 693 -61.80 28.76 -43.43
CA SER A 693 -60.96 29.68 -44.22
C SER A 693 -59.48 29.27 -44.17
N ILE A 694 -58.92 28.91 -45.33
CA ILE A 694 -57.50 28.60 -45.54
C ILE A 694 -56.72 29.82 -46.08
N ASP A 695 -57.40 30.89 -46.51
CA ASP A 695 -56.76 32.02 -47.20
C ASP A 695 -56.86 33.37 -46.46
N ASP A 696 -55.71 34.04 -46.45
CA ASP A 696 -55.33 35.38 -45.98
C ASP A 696 -55.65 35.81 -44.53
N LEU A 697 -54.58 35.76 -43.70
CA LEU A 697 -54.37 36.43 -42.41
C LEU A 697 -55.37 36.09 -41.29
N MET A 698 -54.83 35.56 -40.21
CA MET A 698 -55.49 35.23 -38.94
C MET A 698 -56.10 36.46 -38.23
N GLN A 699 -57.08 37.11 -38.85
CA GLN A 699 -57.91 38.13 -38.22
C GLN A 699 -59.34 37.62 -38.14
N ASP A 700 -59.95 37.76 -36.96
CA ASP A 700 -61.39 37.59 -36.81
C ASP A 700 -62.10 38.57 -37.75
N LEU A 701 -62.74 38.04 -38.80
CA LEU A 701 -63.46 38.83 -39.80
C LEU A 701 -64.79 39.39 -39.25
N SER A 702 -65.16 39.04 -38.02
CA SER A 702 -66.36 39.53 -37.35
C SER A 702 -66.11 40.86 -36.62
N PRO A 703 -66.98 41.88 -36.80
CA PRO A 703 -66.92 43.10 -36.01
C PRO A 703 -67.45 42.92 -34.57
N TRP A 704 -67.86 41.71 -34.16
CA TRP A 704 -68.55 41.48 -32.89
C TRP A 704 -67.59 41.46 -31.69
N SER A 705 -68.03 42.01 -30.56
CA SER A 705 -67.37 41.82 -29.26
C SER A 705 -67.57 40.37 -28.77
N LYS A 706 -66.73 39.90 -27.86
CA LYS A 706 -66.88 38.54 -27.31
C LYS A 706 -68.23 38.34 -26.60
N GLU A 707 -68.76 39.39 -25.96
CA GLU A 707 -70.09 39.38 -25.33
C GLU A 707 -71.19 39.23 -26.37
N GLN A 708 -71.10 39.93 -27.50
CA GLN A 708 -72.05 39.79 -28.60
C GLN A 708 -72.02 38.37 -29.19
N ILE A 709 -70.85 37.76 -29.30
CA ILE A 709 -70.68 36.36 -29.74
C ILE A 709 -71.39 35.39 -28.78
N ARG A 710 -71.15 35.55 -27.48
CA ARG A 710 -71.79 34.74 -26.43
C ARG A 710 -73.31 34.90 -26.47
N ASP A 711 -73.81 36.12 -26.53
CA ASP A 711 -75.25 36.40 -26.45
C ASP A 711 -75.98 35.85 -27.68
N ALA A 712 -75.36 35.94 -28.86
CA ALA A 712 -75.85 35.31 -30.07
C ALA A 712 -75.82 33.77 -29.96
N PHE A 713 -74.78 33.18 -29.36
CA PHE A 713 -74.71 31.74 -29.13
C PHE A 713 -75.81 31.25 -28.17
N LYS A 714 -76.00 31.94 -27.04
CA LYS A 714 -77.09 31.67 -26.09
C LYS A 714 -78.46 31.73 -26.77
N PHE A 715 -78.66 32.72 -27.63
CA PHE A 715 -79.89 32.88 -28.37
C PHE A 715 -80.14 31.73 -29.35
N VAL A 716 -79.12 31.35 -30.12
CA VAL A 716 -79.22 30.19 -31.04
C VAL A 716 -79.51 28.90 -30.29
N MET A 717 -78.83 28.65 -29.16
CA MET A 717 -79.14 27.51 -28.30
C MET A 717 -80.60 27.54 -27.81
N SER A 718 -81.12 28.71 -27.43
CA SER A 718 -82.51 28.86 -26.97
C SER A 718 -83.53 28.55 -28.08
N ILE A 719 -83.28 28.99 -29.32
CA ILE A 719 -84.12 28.66 -30.48
C ILE A 719 -84.16 27.15 -30.73
N LEU A 720 -83.03 26.48 -30.57
CA LEU A 720 -82.90 25.03 -30.79
C LEU A 720 -83.47 24.18 -29.62
N GLY A 721 -84.07 24.81 -28.61
CA GLY A 721 -84.58 24.14 -27.40
C GLY A 721 -83.52 23.84 -26.34
N GLY A 722 -82.29 24.33 -26.52
CA GLY A 722 -81.13 24.09 -25.65
C GLY A 722 -80.76 25.27 -24.74
N GLY A 723 -81.69 26.15 -24.39
CA GLY A 723 -81.43 27.31 -23.53
C GLY A 723 -80.93 26.92 -22.13
N GLU A 724 -81.61 25.99 -21.45
CA GLU A 724 -81.19 25.46 -20.15
C GLU A 724 -79.84 24.75 -20.23
N HIS A 725 -79.58 24.10 -21.36
CA HIS A 725 -78.32 23.42 -21.64
C HIS A 725 -77.15 24.41 -21.74
N PHE A 726 -77.34 25.53 -22.44
CA PHE A 726 -76.36 26.63 -22.44
C PHE A 726 -76.14 27.17 -21.03
N ASP A 727 -77.20 27.42 -20.27
CA ASP A 727 -77.07 28.00 -18.93
C ASP A 727 -76.32 27.07 -17.96
N SER A 728 -76.54 25.75 -18.06
CA SER A 728 -75.83 24.75 -17.26
C SER A 728 -74.33 24.70 -17.55
N HIS A 729 -73.91 24.91 -18.80
CA HIS A 729 -72.49 24.83 -19.18
C HIS A 729 -71.77 26.19 -19.11
N TRP A 730 -72.47 27.30 -19.38
CA TRP A 730 -71.85 28.62 -19.52
C TRP A 730 -71.80 29.40 -18.19
N ASN A 731 -72.91 29.42 -17.44
CA ASN A 731 -73.12 30.33 -16.32
C ASN A 731 -72.71 29.79 -14.95
N GLU A 732 -71.87 28.75 -14.86
CA GLU A 732 -71.43 28.24 -13.55
C GLU A 732 -70.82 29.35 -12.67
N THR A 733 -71.70 29.90 -11.83
CA THR A 733 -71.46 30.74 -10.66
C THR A 733 -72.48 30.26 -9.62
N GLY A 734 -71.98 29.59 -8.58
CA GLY A 734 -72.65 29.45 -7.29
C GLY A 734 -73.87 28.54 -7.20
N ASN A 735 -73.64 27.25 -6.94
CA ASN A 735 -74.19 26.54 -5.79
C ASN A 735 -73.33 25.33 -5.42
#